data_AF-A0A6V8K4I5-F1
#
_entry.id   AF-A0A6V8K4I5-F1
#
_cell.length_a   1.000
_cell.length_b   1.000
_cell.length_c   1.000
_cell.angle_alpha   90.00
_cell.angle_beta   90.00
_cell.angle_gamma   90.00
#
_symmetry.space_group_name_H-M   'P 1'
#
loop_
_entity.id
_entity.type
_entity.pdbx_description
1 polymer ?
#
loop_
_entity_poly.entity_id
_entity_poly.type
_entity_poly.pdbx_seq_one_letter_code
_entity_poly.pdbx_strand_id
1 'polypeptide(L)'
;MSEFTGTARLVRLAIRRDRIQLPLWILGTAIFVPIVVASVRDRYPTEADRVEILRSAVESPALLVLRTAPTGASEGAMIMFSFLTYVAVLAGLMSTLAVVRHTRQNEETGRSEMVGATVVGRHAGLTAALIVVAGANVVLGALIALALIGYDQPAAGSIGAGAGIAAVGLVFAGVAAIAAQITQTSRAANGIAAAVVGVAYVVRGLGDALGDKQPDGYTVVSAWPTWLSPIGWVTEMRQFEGDRWWVLALPLVTFVLSVGVAFALTVRRDVGMGMIPARRGPAKAAAALLSPIGLAWRLQRGTLLGWGVAMAAYGAAVGSLSQTVEDALGENQGTADTITKLAGGSSADLIDAFFAAMMAIYGAMAAAYVVQALMRPRAEEAGGPAEAVLATGTGRVTWLASHLAVAVAGAAALLLVAGVSTGLVAGLTGSDAGGKVVEMTGAALVQLPAALILAGFAVAAFGLLPRLAVGLAWAAFAVSLIVGQLGELLGLPQAVRDISPFTHVPAVPAVSATAGPLIALTAVALAFGVPAWHSSGGGTFRSRTRGGALGAPPRHDTKVVTMEQQRDEQSVSRFVEHFAMTMNDLGFPRMPARVLGALTVADDGALTAGQIGERLGVSPAAISGAVRYLVQIGMVVREPVPGSRSDRYRLPNQAWYLASQQRGGAYKRVADVVQEGVDAVGDPTSPAGERLAEMRDFFLFMQDAVGELLGRWDQVRQERRSA
;
A
#
# COMPACT_ATOMS: atom_id res chain seq x y z
N MET A 1 28.55 -4.04 23.79
CA MET A 1 27.23 -4.63 23.47
C MET A 1 27.34 -5.35 22.13
N SER A 2 26.75 -6.54 21.97
CA SER A 2 26.77 -7.20 20.66
C SER A 2 25.89 -6.44 19.67
N GLU A 3 26.20 -6.56 18.38
CA GLU A 3 25.43 -5.89 17.31
C GLU A 3 23.99 -6.42 17.17
N PHE A 4 23.70 -7.54 17.84
CA PHE A 4 22.40 -8.22 17.91
C PHE A 4 21.66 -8.00 19.23
N THR A 5 22.16 -7.13 20.10
CA THR A 5 21.52 -6.84 21.39
C THR A 5 20.09 -6.34 21.14
N GLY A 6 19.10 -6.92 21.85
CA GLY A 6 17.69 -6.53 21.72
C GLY A 6 16.87 -7.27 20.66
N THR A 7 17.46 -8.13 19.81
CA THR A 7 16.75 -8.88 18.76
C THR A 7 15.52 -9.63 19.29
N ALA A 8 15.63 -10.37 20.39
CA ALA A 8 14.52 -11.16 20.93
C ALA A 8 13.30 -10.30 21.32
N ARG A 9 13.53 -9.09 21.85
CA ARG A 9 12.45 -8.15 22.19
C ARG A 9 11.80 -7.59 20.92
N LEU A 10 12.59 -7.31 19.90
CA LEU A 10 12.08 -6.85 18.61
C LEU A 10 11.32 -7.93 17.85
N VAL A 11 11.75 -9.20 17.91
CA VAL A 11 10.99 -10.34 17.38
C VAL A 11 9.62 -10.43 18.05
N ARG A 12 9.57 -10.37 19.38
CA ARG A 12 8.30 -10.38 20.13
C ARG A 12 7.41 -9.20 19.74
N LEU A 13 7.97 -8.00 19.58
CA LEU A 13 7.24 -6.82 19.14
C LEU A 13 6.69 -6.97 17.72
N ALA A 14 7.52 -7.47 16.78
CA ALA A 14 7.14 -7.70 15.40
C ALA A 14 5.98 -8.72 15.31
N ILE A 15 6.07 -9.86 16.02
CA ILE A 15 4.99 -10.85 16.11
C ILE A 15 3.70 -10.22 16.64
N ARG A 16 3.77 -9.40 17.71
CA ARG A 16 2.58 -8.72 18.26
C ARG A 16 1.95 -7.75 17.26
N ARG A 17 2.76 -7.01 16.50
CA ARG A 17 2.25 -6.09 15.46
C ARG A 17 1.63 -6.84 14.29
N ASP A 18 2.15 -8.01 13.96
CA ASP A 18 1.72 -8.80 12.81
C ASP A 18 0.72 -9.91 13.15
N ARG A 19 0.22 -9.96 14.40
CA ARG A 19 -0.72 -10.99 14.91
C ARG A 19 -2.02 -11.16 14.11
N ILE A 20 -2.35 -10.20 13.25
CA ILE A 20 -3.50 -10.27 12.34
C ILE A 20 -3.01 -10.48 10.92
N GLN A 21 -2.16 -9.57 10.43
CA GLN A 21 -1.82 -9.51 9.01
C GLN A 21 -1.02 -10.72 8.54
N LEU A 22 -0.07 -11.22 9.32
CA LEU A 22 0.78 -12.33 8.92
C LEU A 22 0.01 -13.68 8.97
N PRO A 23 -0.78 -14.00 10.01
CA PRO A 23 -1.69 -15.14 9.95
C PRO A 23 -2.68 -15.08 8.79
N LEU A 24 -3.21 -13.90 8.44
CA LEU A 24 -4.13 -13.76 7.32
C LEU A 24 -3.45 -14.10 5.99
N TRP A 25 -2.20 -13.68 5.78
CA TRP A 25 -1.40 -14.11 4.63
C TRP A 25 -1.15 -15.62 4.63
N ILE A 26 -0.74 -16.18 5.77
CA ILE A 26 -0.42 -17.61 5.90
C ILE A 26 -1.66 -18.47 5.62
N LEU A 27 -2.77 -18.21 6.33
CA LEU A 27 -4.02 -18.97 6.19
C LEU A 27 -4.66 -18.73 4.83
N GLY A 28 -4.69 -17.48 4.36
CA GLY A 28 -5.23 -17.12 3.05
C GLY A 28 -4.43 -17.69 1.88
N THR A 29 -3.15 -18.00 2.08
CA THR A 29 -2.35 -18.73 1.08
C THR A 29 -2.55 -20.24 1.22
N ALA A 30 -2.56 -20.77 2.43
CA ALA A 30 -2.73 -22.20 2.69
C ALA A 30 -4.12 -22.73 2.28
N ILE A 31 -5.17 -21.90 2.31
CA ILE A 31 -6.54 -22.28 1.91
C ILE A 31 -6.65 -22.64 0.42
N PHE A 32 -5.67 -22.30 -0.41
CA PHE A 32 -5.66 -22.73 -1.80
C PHE A 32 -5.53 -24.25 -1.95
N VAL A 33 -4.83 -24.92 -1.02
CA VAL A 33 -4.64 -26.38 -1.07
C VAL A 33 -5.98 -27.13 -1.06
N PRO A 34 -6.86 -26.97 -0.06
CA PRO A 34 -8.15 -27.68 -0.05
C PRO A 34 -9.04 -27.34 -1.25
N ILE A 35 -9.04 -26.07 -1.71
CA ILE A 35 -9.81 -25.65 -2.89
C ILE A 35 -9.34 -26.39 -4.15
N VAL A 36 -8.03 -26.46 -4.36
CA VAL A 36 -7.47 -27.11 -5.55
C VAL A 36 -7.60 -28.62 -5.48
N VAL A 37 -7.38 -29.23 -4.31
CA VAL A 37 -7.59 -30.68 -4.12
C VAL A 37 -9.04 -31.06 -4.46
N ALA A 38 -10.02 -30.32 -3.93
CA ALA A 38 -11.42 -30.54 -4.24
C ALA A 38 -11.70 -30.38 -5.74
N SER A 39 -11.16 -29.34 -6.38
CA SER A 39 -11.31 -29.12 -7.81
C SER A 39 -10.67 -30.21 -8.68
N VAL A 40 -9.50 -30.74 -8.27
CA VAL A 40 -8.81 -31.79 -9.03
C VAL A 40 -9.57 -33.11 -8.92
N ARG A 41 -10.04 -33.47 -7.72
CA ARG A 41 -10.81 -34.70 -7.50
C ARG A 41 -12.17 -34.70 -8.21
N ASP A 42 -12.84 -33.55 -8.22
CA ASP A 42 -14.13 -33.40 -8.89
C ASP A 42 -13.99 -33.41 -10.42
N ARG A 43 -12.99 -32.70 -10.95
CA ARG A 43 -12.87 -32.45 -12.39
C ARG A 43 -11.98 -33.44 -13.15
N TYR A 44 -11.03 -34.09 -12.45
CA TYR A 44 -10.08 -35.05 -13.01
C TYR A 44 -9.91 -36.27 -12.08
N PRO A 45 -10.98 -37.06 -11.85
CA PRO A 45 -10.98 -38.14 -10.87
C PRO A 45 -10.03 -39.29 -11.24
N THR A 46 -9.83 -39.57 -12.53
CA THR A 46 -8.95 -40.65 -12.97
C THR A 46 -7.62 -40.13 -13.50
N GLU A 47 -6.60 -41.00 -13.50
CA GLU A 47 -5.31 -40.66 -14.12
C GLU A 47 -5.43 -40.40 -15.62
N ALA A 48 -6.36 -41.08 -16.32
CA ALA A 48 -6.62 -40.84 -17.73
C ALA A 48 -7.12 -39.41 -17.97
N ASP A 49 -8.06 -38.91 -17.16
CA ASP A 49 -8.57 -37.53 -17.26
C ASP A 49 -7.44 -36.51 -17.03
N ARG A 50 -6.54 -36.80 -16.08
CA ARG A 50 -5.37 -35.96 -15.80
C ARG A 50 -4.39 -35.95 -16.97
N VAL A 51 -4.08 -37.10 -17.57
CA VAL A 51 -3.20 -37.18 -18.74
C VAL A 51 -3.79 -36.43 -19.93
N GLU A 52 -5.10 -36.56 -20.19
CA GLU A 52 -5.77 -35.89 -21.30
C GLU A 52 -5.63 -34.36 -21.23
N ILE A 53 -5.95 -33.77 -20.07
CA ILE A 53 -5.82 -32.32 -19.90
C ILE A 53 -4.36 -31.86 -19.91
N LEU A 54 -3.42 -32.68 -19.43
CA LEU A 54 -2.00 -32.36 -19.46
C LEU A 54 -1.45 -32.36 -20.89
N ARG A 55 -1.88 -33.28 -21.76
CA ARG A 55 -1.50 -33.26 -23.19
C ARG A 55 -1.93 -31.97 -23.87
N SER A 56 -3.16 -31.53 -23.61
CA SER A 56 -3.64 -30.22 -24.08
C SER A 56 -2.78 -29.08 -23.51
N ALA A 57 -2.39 -29.16 -22.23
CA ALA A 57 -1.63 -28.11 -21.58
C ALA A 57 -0.20 -27.95 -22.12
N VAL A 58 0.47 -29.07 -22.42
CA VAL A 58 1.84 -29.08 -22.98
C VAL A 58 1.89 -28.43 -24.36
N GLU A 59 0.79 -28.48 -25.12
CA GLU A 59 0.67 -27.81 -26.41
C GLU A 59 0.42 -26.30 -26.31
N SER A 60 0.16 -25.75 -25.12
CA SER A 60 -0.10 -24.33 -24.92
C SER A 60 1.04 -23.63 -24.15
N PRO A 61 2.02 -23.01 -24.85
CA PRO A 61 3.07 -22.22 -24.20
C PRO A 61 2.53 -21.14 -23.27
N ALA A 62 1.41 -20.50 -23.63
CA ALA A 62 0.74 -19.50 -22.80
C ALA A 62 0.27 -20.08 -21.45
N LEU A 63 -0.27 -21.30 -21.46
CA LEU A 63 -0.67 -21.98 -20.24
C LEU A 63 0.54 -22.37 -19.37
N LEU A 64 1.66 -22.78 -19.97
CA LEU A 64 2.90 -23.08 -19.26
C LEU A 64 3.55 -21.83 -18.64
N VAL A 65 3.45 -20.67 -19.30
CA VAL A 65 3.82 -19.38 -18.71
C VAL A 65 2.93 -19.06 -17.52
N LEU A 66 1.61 -19.29 -17.62
CA LEU A 66 0.66 -18.95 -16.57
C LEU A 66 0.78 -19.88 -15.35
N ARG A 67 0.88 -21.18 -15.60
CA ARG A 67 1.02 -22.27 -14.62
C ARG A 67 2.48 -22.67 -14.50
N THR A 68 2.76 -23.92 -14.13
CA THR A 68 4.10 -24.50 -14.07
C THR A 68 4.22 -25.60 -15.12
N ALA A 69 5.43 -25.99 -15.52
CA ALA A 69 5.62 -27.20 -16.32
C ALA A 69 5.03 -28.44 -15.63
N PRO A 70 4.24 -29.28 -16.33
CA PRO A 70 3.73 -30.53 -15.76
C PRO A 70 4.85 -31.57 -15.63
N THR A 71 4.97 -32.13 -14.44
CA THR A 71 6.06 -33.05 -14.08
C THR A 71 5.63 -34.52 -14.05
N GLY A 72 4.32 -34.79 -14.03
CA GLY A 72 3.71 -36.12 -14.07
C GLY A 72 2.19 -36.06 -13.90
N ALA A 73 1.53 -37.22 -13.89
CA ALA A 73 0.08 -37.37 -13.91
C ALA A 73 -0.52 -37.84 -12.58
N SER A 74 0.29 -38.01 -11.53
CA SER A 74 -0.21 -38.28 -10.18
C SER A 74 -1.15 -37.17 -9.69
N GLU A 75 -2.06 -37.49 -8.76
CA GLU A 75 -2.94 -36.48 -8.16
C GLU A 75 -2.13 -35.32 -7.57
N GLY A 76 -1.07 -35.64 -6.83
CA GLY A 76 -0.13 -34.67 -6.27
C GLY A 76 0.53 -33.79 -7.33
N ALA A 77 1.04 -34.37 -8.42
CA ALA A 77 1.62 -33.59 -9.51
C ALA A 77 0.60 -32.67 -10.20
N MET A 78 -0.63 -33.14 -10.41
CA MET A 78 -1.72 -32.32 -10.96
C MET A 78 -2.13 -31.17 -10.03
N ILE A 79 -2.16 -31.43 -8.72
CA ILE A 79 -2.37 -30.40 -7.70
C ILE A 79 -1.26 -29.35 -7.83
N MET A 80 0.02 -29.74 -7.83
CA MET A 80 1.14 -28.81 -7.98
C MET A 80 1.08 -28.03 -9.30
N PHE A 81 0.76 -28.69 -10.43
CA PHE A 81 0.54 -28.05 -11.73
C PHE A 81 -0.51 -26.93 -11.66
N SER A 82 -1.55 -27.15 -10.87
CA SER A 82 -2.68 -26.22 -10.74
C SER A 82 -2.40 -25.04 -9.80
N PHE A 83 -1.53 -25.17 -8.79
CA PHE A 83 -1.43 -24.17 -7.73
C PHE A 83 -0.02 -23.65 -7.38
N LEU A 84 1.05 -24.40 -7.67
CA LEU A 84 2.41 -24.16 -7.16
C LEU A 84 2.86 -22.71 -7.38
N THR A 85 2.76 -22.23 -8.62
CA THR A 85 3.27 -20.91 -9.01
C THR A 85 2.55 -19.78 -8.28
N TYR A 86 1.22 -19.87 -8.12
CA TYR A 86 0.43 -18.84 -7.45
C TYR A 86 0.80 -18.73 -5.98
N VAL A 87 0.90 -19.86 -5.28
CA VAL A 87 1.27 -19.88 -3.86
C VAL A 87 2.72 -19.45 -3.65
N ALA A 88 3.64 -19.81 -4.54
CA ALA A 88 5.02 -19.33 -4.50
C ALA A 88 5.12 -17.79 -4.66
N VAL A 89 4.33 -17.21 -5.57
CA VAL A 89 4.23 -15.74 -5.72
C VAL A 89 3.64 -15.09 -4.47
N LEU A 90 2.57 -15.65 -3.89
CA LEU A 90 1.97 -15.13 -2.66
C LEU A 90 2.94 -15.21 -1.47
N ALA A 91 3.68 -16.30 -1.32
CA ALA A 91 4.73 -16.44 -0.30
C ALA A 91 5.86 -15.40 -0.50
N GLY A 92 6.26 -15.16 -1.74
CA GLY A 92 7.20 -14.11 -2.10
C GLY A 92 6.69 -12.72 -1.74
N LEU A 93 5.48 -12.35 -2.17
CA LEU A 93 4.85 -11.05 -1.87
C LEU A 93 4.66 -10.85 -0.36
N MET A 94 4.17 -11.85 0.37
CA MET A 94 4.08 -11.82 1.83
C MET A 94 5.44 -11.47 2.45
N SER A 95 6.49 -12.17 2.03
CA SER A 95 7.84 -12.01 2.57
C SER A 95 8.43 -10.63 2.27
N THR A 96 8.26 -10.14 1.04
CA THR A 96 8.74 -8.80 0.66
C THR A 96 8.06 -7.70 1.48
N LEU A 97 6.73 -7.72 1.55
CA LEU A 97 5.95 -6.74 2.27
C LEU A 97 6.23 -6.75 3.77
N ALA A 98 6.38 -7.95 4.36
CA ALA A 98 6.65 -8.11 5.79
C ALA A 98 8.06 -7.62 6.18
N VAL A 99 9.10 -7.98 5.41
CA VAL A 99 10.47 -7.49 5.67
C VAL A 99 10.53 -5.96 5.59
N VAL A 100 9.98 -5.36 4.53
CA VAL A 100 10.00 -3.89 4.36
C VAL A 100 9.20 -3.19 5.46
N ARG A 101 8.06 -3.76 5.90
CA ARG A 101 7.24 -3.22 7.00
C ARG A 101 8.00 -3.15 8.31
N HIS A 102 8.79 -4.18 8.62
CA HIS A 102 9.55 -4.24 9.89
C HIS A 102 10.92 -3.57 9.82
N THR A 103 11.39 -3.21 8.62
CA THR A 103 12.67 -2.53 8.40
C THR A 103 12.43 -1.09 7.91
N ARG A 104 12.43 -0.87 6.59
CA ARG A 104 12.42 0.47 5.98
C ARG A 104 11.23 1.32 6.38
N GLN A 105 10.07 0.72 6.62
CA GLN A 105 8.89 1.47 7.07
C GLN A 105 9.01 1.96 8.51
N ASN A 106 9.63 1.18 9.39
CA ASN A 106 9.92 1.63 10.76
C ASN A 106 10.96 2.75 10.77
N GLU A 107 11.90 2.72 9.82
CA GLU A 107 12.88 3.78 9.66
C GLU A 107 12.27 5.06 9.08
N GLU A 108 11.47 4.96 8.01
CA GLU A 108 10.78 6.09 7.38
C GLU A 108 9.80 6.79 8.34
N THR A 109 9.22 6.06 9.29
CA THR A 109 8.32 6.61 10.32
C THR A 109 9.05 7.09 11.58
N GLY A 110 10.39 7.06 11.62
CA GLY A 110 11.20 7.47 12.78
C GLY A 110 11.18 6.52 13.97
N ARG A 111 10.43 5.41 13.89
CA ARG A 111 10.35 4.41 14.97
C ARG A 111 11.68 3.70 15.20
N SER A 112 12.41 3.43 14.12
CA SER A 112 13.73 2.79 14.20
C SER A 112 14.75 3.64 14.95
N GLU A 113 14.68 4.97 14.85
CA GLU A 113 15.56 5.89 15.56
C GLU A 113 15.26 5.91 17.06
N MET A 114 13.98 5.99 17.44
CA MET A 114 13.56 5.92 18.85
C MET A 114 13.97 4.60 19.51
N VAL A 115 13.83 3.48 18.80
CA VAL A 115 14.28 2.17 19.26
C VAL A 115 15.80 2.09 19.31
N GLY A 116 16.50 2.63 18.31
CA GLY A 116 17.96 2.67 18.24
C GLY A 116 18.61 3.55 19.32
N ALA A 117 17.89 4.52 19.88
CA ALA A 117 18.34 5.30 21.03
C ALA A 117 18.34 4.51 22.36
N THR A 118 17.77 3.29 22.35
CA THR A 118 17.79 2.37 23.50
C THR A 118 18.91 1.32 23.36
N VAL A 119 18.95 0.33 24.26
CA VAL A 119 19.95 -0.75 24.27
C VAL A 119 19.67 -1.78 23.16
N VAL A 120 19.74 -1.34 21.90
CA VAL A 120 19.46 -2.13 20.70
C VAL A 120 20.63 -2.02 19.73
N GLY A 121 21.16 -3.16 19.30
CA GLY A 121 22.27 -3.22 18.36
C GLY A 121 21.86 -2.94 16.92
N ARG A 122 22.82 -2.49 16.09
CA ARG A 122 22.58 -2.10 14.68
C ARG A 122 21.97 -3.19 13.79
N HIS A 123 22.23 -4.46 14.10
CA HIS A 123 21.70 -5.59 13.32
C HIS A 123 20.40 -6.14 13.88
N ALA A 124 19.97 -5.71 15.07
CA ALA A 124 18.84 -6.30 15.75
C ALA A 124 17.51 -6.12 15.00
N GLY A 125 17.27 -4.94 14.41
CA GLY A 125 16.04 -4.66 13.65
C GLY A 125 15.89 -5.54 12.41
N LEU A 126 16.94 -5.59 11.58
CA LEU A 126 16.95 -6.43 10.37
C LEU A 126 16.85 -7.92 10.72
N THR A 127 17.61 -8.37 11.73
CA THR A 127 17.58 -9.76 12.18
C THR A 127 16.18 -10.14 12.70
N ALA A 128 15.54 -9.27 13.49
CA ALA A 128 14.19 -9.53 13.99
C ALA A 128 13.17 -9.66 12.87
N ALA A 129 13.23 -8.80 11.85
CA ALA A 129 12.37 -8.89 10.68
C ALA A 129 12.59 -10.22 9.92
N LEU A 130 13.84 -10.60 9.67
CA LEU A 130 14.19 -11.85 9.00
C LEU A 130 13.75 -13.09 9.78
N ILE A 131 13.92 -13.12 11.11
CA ILE A 131 13.46 -14.23 11.95
C ILE A 131 11.94 -14.40 11.85
N VAL A 132 11.18 -13.31 11.98
CA VAL A 132 9.71 -13.37 11.93
C VAL A 132 9.23 -13.84 10.56
N VAL A 133 9.81 -13.32 9.48
CA VAL A 133 9.41 -13.70 8.12
C VAL A 133 9.86 -15.11 7.76
N ALA A 134 11.04 -15.54 8.22
CA ALA A 134 11.48 -16.92 8.06
C ALA A 134 10.55 -17.88 8.80
N GLY A 135 10.20 -17.57 10.06
CA GLY A 135 9.21 -18.32 10.83
C GLY A 135 7.85 -18.38 10.13
N ALA A 136 7.39 -17.27 9.55
CA ALA A 136 6.14 -17.22 8.78
C ALA A 136 6.13 -18.20 7.61
N ASN A 137 7.22 -18.25 6.84
CA ASN A 137 7.34 -19.14 5.69
C ASN A 137 7.46 -20.61 6.11
N VAL A 138 8.17 -20.90 7.21
CA VAL A 138 8.21 -22.26 7.77
C VAL A 138 6.81 -22.71 8.20
N VAL A 139 6.04 -21.85 8.88
CA VAL A 139 4.65 -22.16 9.25
C VAL A 139 3.77 -22.35 8.01
N LEU A 140 3.88 -21.49 7.00
CA LEU A 140 3.15 -21.64 5.74
C LEU A 140 3.49 -22.98 5.05
N GLY A 141 4.78 -23.30 4.90
CA GLY A 141 5.23 -24.56 4.31
C GLY A 141 4.76 -25.78 5.09
N ALA A 142 4.82 -25.73 6.43
CA ALA A 142 4.31 -26.79 7.28
C ALA A 142 2.79 -26.98 7.13
N LEU A 143 2.01 -25.90 7.08
CA LEU A 143 0.56 -25.97 6.87
C LEU A 143 0.21 -26.58 5.50
N ILE A 144 0.94 -26.20 4.44
CA ILE A 144 0.74 -26.78 3.10
C ILE A 144 1.07 -28.28 3.11
N ALA A 145 2.21 -28.67 3.69
CA ALA A 145 2.61 -30.07 3.78
C ALA A 145 1.59 -30.90 4.59
N LEU A 146 1.15 -30.40 5.75
CA LEU A 146 0.15 -31.06 6.59
C LEU A 146 -1.21 -31.14 5.90
N ALA A 147 -1.61 -30.10 5.16
CA ALA A 147 -2.86 -30.11 4.39
C ALA A 147 -2.82 -31.17 3.29
N LEU A 148 -1.74 -31.25 2.50
CA LEU A 148 -1.57 -32.26 1.46
C LEU A 148 -1.55 -33.68 2.03
N ILE A 149 -0.83 -33.91 3.14
CA ILE A 149 -0.85 -35.20 3.86
C ILE A 149 -2.26 -35.53 4.35
N GLY A 150 -3.00 -34.54 4.88
CA GLY A 150 -4.38 -34.70 5.31
C GLY A 150 -5.37 -35.01 4.18
N TYR A 151 -4.97 -34.75 2.92
CA TYR A 151 -5.67 -35.15 1.71
C TYR A 151 -5.05 -36.38 1.04
N ASP A 152 -4.43 -37.26 1.85
CA ASP A 152 -3.88 -38.55 1.42
C ASP A 152 -2.76 -38.46 0.37
N GLN A 153 -2.10 -37.31 0.24
CA GLN A 153 -0.94 -37.17 -0.64
C GLN A 153 0.33 -37.75 0.01
N PRO A 154 1.27 -38.32 -0.78
CA PRO A 154 2.53 -38.86 -0.26
C PRO A 154 3.30 -37.84 0.60
N ALA A 155 3.79 -38.28 1.77
CA ALA A 155 4.45 -37.40 2.74
C ALA A 155 5.72 -36.74 2.19
N ALA A 156 6.55 -37.47 1.42
CA ALA A 156 7.77 -36.94 0.84
C ALA A 156 7.49 -35.75 -0.10
N GLY A 157 6.61 -35.94 -1.08
CA GLY A 157 6.21 -34.87 -2.01
C GLY A 157 5.49 -33.71 -1.31
N SER A 158 4.68 -33.99 -0.30
CA SER A 158 3.98 -32.97 0.50
C SER A 158 4.94 -32.09 1.30
N ILE A 159 5.93 -32.70 1.97
CA ILE A 159 6.99 -31.98 2.67
C ILE A 159 7.86 -31.21 1.67
N GLY A 160 8.17 -31.80 0.51
CA GLY A 160 8.89 -31.15 -0.57
C GLY A 160 8.18 -29.90 -1.11
N ALA A 161 6.86 -29.98 -1.29
CA ALA A 161 6.02 -28.85 -1.70
C ALA A 161 6.05 -27.72 -0.67
N GLY A 162 5.81 -28.06 0.60
CA GLY A 162 5.86 -27.10 1.70
C GLY A 162 7.23 -26.44 1.87
N ALA A 163 8.31 -27.23 1.83
CA ALA A 163 9.68 -26.75 1.95
C ALA A 163 10.08 -25.87 0.77
N GLY A 164 9.73 -26.25 -0.46
CA GLY A 164 10.00 -25.46 -1.66
C GLY A 164 9.33 -24.09 -1.61
N ILE A 165 8.03 -24.05 -1.29
CA ILE A 165 7.27 -22.80 -1.17
C ILE A 165 7.83 -21.92 -0.06
N ALA A 166 8.17 -22.49 1.10
CA ALA A 166 8.81 -21.75 2.18
C ALA A 166 10.15 -21.15 1.74
N ALA A 167 10.96 -21.93 1.02
CA ALA A 167 12.28 -21.51 0.55
C ALA A 167 12.19 -20.35 -0.47
N VAL A 168 11.17 -20.33 -1.34
CA VAL A 168 10.88 -19.17 -2.22
C VAL A 168 10.63 -17.91 -1.41
N GLY A 169 9.78 -18.00 -0.38
CA GLY A 169 9.51 -16.88 0.50
C GLY A 169 10.79 -16.37 1.19
N LEU A 170 11.68 -17.27 1.61
CA LEU A 170 12.98 -16.89 2.18
C LEU A 170 13.84 -16.10 1.18
N VAL A 171 13.98 -16.57 -0.07
CA VAL A 171 14.74 -15.84 -1.10
C VAL A 171 14.22 -14.40 -1.25
N PHE A 172 12.90 -14.24 -1.35
CA PHE A 172 12.31 -12.92 -1.49
C PHE A 172 12.36 -12.07 -0.21
N ALA A 173 12.42 -12.69 0.97
CA ALA A 173 12.74 -11.98 2.22
C ALA A 173 14.16 -11.38 2.16
N GLY A 174 15.13 -12.14 1.64
CA GLY A 174 16.50 -11.68 1.42
C GLY A 174 16.60 -10.55 0.38
N VAL A 175 15.89 -10.67 -0.74
CA VAL A 175 15.79 -9.60 -1.76
C VAL A 175 15.19 -8.33 -1.14
N ALA A 176 14.13 -8.45 -0.36
CA ALA A 176 13.51 -7.31 0.29
C ALA A 176 14.41 -6.67 1.36
N ALA A 177 15.22 -7.47 2.06
CA ALA A 177 16.23 -6.98 2.99
C ALA A 177 17.27 -6.11 2.27
N ILE A 178 17.77 -6.54 1.10
CA ILE A 178 18.66 -5.74 0.26
C ILE A 178 17.96 -4.48 -0.22
N ALA A 179 16.74 -4.60 -0.76
CA ALA A 179 15.92 -3.49 -1.26
C ALA A 179 15.71 -2.40 -0.19
N ALA A 180 15.51 -2.82 1.06
CA ALA A 180 15.37 -1.94 2.22
C ALA A 180 16.66 -1.17 2.57
N GLN A 181 17.84 -1.70 2.26
CA GLN A 181 19.12 -0.99 2.45
C GLN A 181 19.43 -0.02 1.31
N ILE A 182 19.11 -0.38 0.07
CA ILE A 182 19.46 0.44 -1.10
C ILE A 182 18.54 1.65 -1.30
N THR A 183 17.31 1.60 -0.80
CA THR A 183 16.30 2.66 -0.99
C THR A 183 16.03 3.49 0.27
N GLN A 184 15.52 4.70 0.08
CA GLN A 184 15.12 5.61 1.17
C GLN A 184 13.63 5.52 1.55
N THR A 185 12.80 4.84 0.77
CA THR A 185 11.36 4.76 1.04
C THR A 185 10.88 3.34 1.00
N SER A 186 9.93 3.01 1.85
CA SER A 186 9.28 1.70 1.91
C SER A 186 8.57 1.38 0.59
N ARG A 187 8.03 2.43 -0.07
CA ARG A 187 7.40 2.30 -1.38
C ARG A 187 8.40 1.85 -2.45
N ALA A 188 9.60 2.44 -2.48
CA ALA A 188 10.62 2.04 -3.44
C ALA A 188 11.16 0.63 -3.12
N ALA A 189 11.39 0.31 -1.85
CA ALA A 189 11.82 -1.02 -1.43
C ALA A 189 10.82 -2.10 -1.86
N ASN A 190 9.52 -1.91 -1.55
CA ASN A 190 8.45 -2.81 -1.97
C ASN A 190 8.33 -2.89 -3.50
N GLY A 191 8.46 -1.77 -4.20
CA GLY A 191 8.40 -1.73 -5.66
C GLY A 191 9.50 -2.57 -6.31
N ILE A 192 10.75 -2.43 -5.85
CA ILE A 192 11.88 -3.24 -6.34
C ILE A 192 11.66 -4.71 -6.00
N ALA A 193 11.34 -5.03 -4.74
CA ALA A 193 11.20 -6.40 -4.30
C ALA A 193 10.04 -7.13 -5.03
N ALA A 194 8.89 -6.47 -5.21
CA ALA A 194 7.77 -7.01 -5.97
C ALA A 194 8.09 -7.14 -7.47
N ALA A 195 8.84 -6.21 -8.05
CA ALA A 195 9.30 -6.34 -9.44
C ALA A 195 10.19 -7.57 -9.63
N VAL A 196 11.08 -7.88 -8.66
CA VAL A 196 11.90 -9.10 -8.69
C VAL A 196 11.03 -10.36 -8.61
N VAL A 197 9.95 -10.36 -7.82
CA VAL A 197 8.96 -11.47 -7.83
C VAL A 197 8.33 -11.64 -9.21
N GLY A 198 7.88 -10.54 -9.83
CA GLY A 198 7.29 -10.57 -11.18
C GLY A 198 8.27 -11.04 -12.26
N VAL A 199 9.52 -10.57 -12.23
CA VAL A 199 10.58 -11.03 -13.14
C VAL A 199 10.85 -12.51 -12.93
N ALA A 200 10.95 -12.98 -11.68
CA ALA A 200 11.14 -14.41 -11.40
C ALA A 200 9.97 -15.26 -11.95
N TYR A 201 8.73 -14.76 -11.84
CA TYR A 201 7.57 -15.43 -12.40
C TYR A 201 7.66 -15.57 -13.93
N VAL A 202 7.99 -14.48 -14.63
CA VAL A 202 8.12 -14.46 -16.11
C VAL A 202 9.31 -15.32 -16.57
N VAL A 203 10.46 -15.22 -15.91
CA VAL A 203 11.67 -15.97 -16.25
C VAL A 203 11.44 -17.48 -16.09
N ARG A 204 10.74 -17.91 -15.03
CA ARG A 204 10.27 -19.30 -14.92
C ARG A 204 9.31 -19.64 -16.06
N GLY A 205 8.29 -18.83 -16.29
CA GLY A 205 7.30 -19.09 -17.35
C GLY A 205 7.93 -19.27 -18.72
N LEU A 206 8.95 -18.46 -19.05
CA LEU A 206 9.75 -18.59 -20.26
C LEU A 206 10.51 -19.92 -20.31
N GLY A 207 11.10 -20.36 -19.20
CA GLY A 207 11.80 -21.65 -19.18
C GLY A 207 10.84 -22.83 -19.33
N ASP A 208 9.66 -22.76 -18.72
CA ASP A 208 8.64 -23.81 -18.85
C ASP A 208 8.05 -23.84 -20.27
N ALA A 209 7.80 -22.68 -20.88
CA ALA A 209 7.25 -22.58 -22.24
C ALA A 209 8.25 -22.94 -23.35
N LEU A 210 9.55 -22.71 -23.13
CA LEU A 210 10.63 -23.11 -24.03
C LEU A 210 11.16 -24.53 -23.75
N GLY A 211 10.53 -25.25 -22.82
CA GLY A 211 10.95 -26.57 -22.38
C GLY A 211 10.74 -27.67 -23.42
N ASP A 212 11.49 -28.76 -23.25
CA ASP A 212 11.41 -29.93 -24.11
C ASP A 212 10.26 -30.84 -23.68
N LYS A 213 9.30 -31.02 -24.58
CA LYS A 213 8.17 -31.94 -24.42
C LYS A 213 8.68 -33.38 -24.43
N GLN A 214 8.29 -34.17 -23.44
CA GLN A 214 8.76 -35.56 -23.34
C GLN A 214 7.97 -36.50 -24.26
N PRO A 215 8.52 -37.68 -24.60
CA PRO A 215 7.85 -38.65 -25.47
C PRO A 215 6.51 -39.19 -24.92
N ASP A 216 6.25 -39.01 -23.62
CA ASP A 216 4.97 -39.36 -23.00
C ASP A 216 3.80 -38.45 -23.44
N GLY A 217 4.13 -37.28 -23.99
CA GLY A 217 3.19 -36.28 -24.52
C GLY A 217 2.53 -35.40 -23.46
N TYR A 218 2.83 -35.57 -22.17
CA TYR A 218 2.16 -34.83 -21.08
C TYR A 218 3.10 -34.27 -20.02
N THR A 219 4.40 -34.57 -20.08
CA THR A 219 5.41 -33.92 -19.23
C THR A 219 6.33 -32.99 -20.01
N VAL A 220 6.83 -31.96 -19.33
CA VAL A 220 7.76 -30.98 -19.89
C VAL A 220 8.99 -30.90 -19.01
N VAL A 221 10.17 -30.91 -19.62
CA VAL A 221 11.42 -30.56 -18.96
C VAL A 221 11.71 -29.11 -19.29
N SER A 222 11.64 -28.24 -18.28
CA SER A 222 11.84 -26.81 -18.46
C SER A 222 13.24 -26.49 -18.98
N ALA A 223 13.32 -25.48 -19.84
CA ALA A 223 14.57 -24.96 -20.36
C ALA A 223 15.37 -24.19 -19.28
N TRP A 224 16.61 -23.87 -19.62
CA TRP A 224 17.57 -23.20 -18.72
C TRP A 224 17.06 -21.92 -18.02
N PRO A 225 16.15 -21.07 -18.58
CA PRO A 225 15.69 -19.87 -17.88
C PRO A 225 15.01 -20.16 -16.55
N THR A 226 14.33 -21.31 -16.39
CA THR A 226 13.69 -21.71 -15.14
C THR A 226 14.68 -21.76 -13.98
N TRP A 227 15.94 -22.11 -14.24
CA TRP A 227 17.01 -22.16 -13.24
C TRP A 227 17.52 -20.80 -12.77
N LEU A 228 17.14 -19.69 -13.42
CA LEU A 228 17.40 -18.34 -12.92
C LEU A 228 16.31 -17.83 -11.98
N SER A 229 15.19 -18.55 -11.87
CA SER A 229 14.05 -18.14 -11.08
C SER A 229 13.98 -18.91 -9.76
N PRO A 230 13.92 -18.21 -8.61
CA PRO A 230 13.61 -18.85 -7.34
C PRO A 230 12.29 -19.62 -7.35
N ILE A 231 11.30 -19.15 -8.12
CA ILE A 231 10.01 -19.81 -8.29
C ILE A 231 10.18 -21.08 -9.13
N GLY A 232 11.02 -21.04 -10.17
CA GLY A 232 11.33 -22.18 -11.01
C GLY A 232 12.07 -23.30 -10.31
N TRP A 233 12.92 -22.99 -9.31
CA TRP A 233 13.55 -24.03 -8.49
C TRP A 233 12.54 -24.94 -7.78
N VAL A 234 11.38 -24.40 -7.36
CA VAL A 234 10.34 -25.22 -6.74
C VAL A 234 9.68 -26.15 -7.75
N THR A 235 9.48 -25.72 -8.99
CA THR A 235 9.04 -26.59 -10.08
C THR A 235 10.05 -27.72 -10.31
N GLU A 236 11.34 -27.39 -10.36
CA GLU A 236 12.42 -28.35 -10.62
C GLU A 236 12.68 -29.34 -9.48
N MET A 237 12.09 -29.13 -8.30
CA MET A 237 12.07 -30.14 -7.25
C MET A 237 11.22 -31.37 -7.65
N ARG A 238 10.33 -31.27 -8.65
CA ARG A 238 9.49 -32.36 -9.16
C ARG A 238 8.75 -33.11 -8.05
N GLN A 239 8.04 -32.36 -7.20
CA GLN A 239 7.30 -32.94 -6.09
C GLN A 239 6.34 -34.02 -6.60
N PHE A 240 6.28 -35.15 -5.90
CA PHE A 240 5.47 -36.33 -6.23
C PHE A 240 5.96 -37.16 -7.43
N GLU A 241 7.01 -36.72 -8.14
CA GLU A 241 7.52 -37.34 -9.38
C GLU A 241 9.06 -37.43 -9.35
N GLY A 242 9.59 -38.08 -8.31
CA GLY A 242 11.04 -38.31 -8.13
C GLY A 242 11.80 -37.22 -7.38
N ASP A 243 11.13 -36.53 -6.43
CA ASP A 243 11.61 -35.45 -5.55
C ASP A 243 13.13 -35.17 -5.58
N ARG A 244 13.52 -34.06 -6.22
CA ARG A 244 14.93 -33.60 -6.32
C ARG A 244 15.30 -32.69 -5.15
N TRP A 245 15.47 -33.28 -3.96
CA TRP A 245 15.75 -32.54 -2.71
C TRP A 245 16.97 -31.62 -2.74
N TRP A 246 17.99 -31.94 -3.56
CA TRP A 246 19.18 -31.10 -3.70
C TRP A 246 18.86 -29.69 -4.23
N VAL A 247 17.77 -29.52 -4.98
CA VAL A 247 17.36 -28.23 -5.55
C VAL A 247 17.01 -27.22 -4.44
N LEU A 248 16.60 -27.67 -3.25
CA LEU A 248 16.39 -26.80 -2.08
C LEU A 248 17.66 -26.09 -1.62
N ALA A 249 18.85 -26.58 -1.97
CA ALA A 249 20.09 -25.88 -1.64
C ALA A 249 20.17 -24.51 -2.33
N LEU A 250 19.64 -24.38 -3.56
CA LEU A 250 19.69 -23.13 -4.34
C LEU A 250 18.98 -21.95 -3.64
N PRO A 251 17.70 -22.06 -3.22
CA PRO A 251 17.04 -20.98 -2.50
C PRO A 251 17.65 -20.72 -1.12
N LEU A 252 18.12 -21.75 -0.40
CA LEU A 252 18.75 -21.58 0.91
C LEU A 252 20.08 -20.83 0.82
N VAL A 253 20.95 -21.19 -0.13
CA VAL A 253 22.21 -20.49 -0.39
C VAL A 253 21.93 -19.05 -0.83
N THR A 254 20.98 -18.84 -1.74
CA THR A 254 20.60 -17.50 -2.20
C THR A 254 20.07 -16.63 -1.07
N PHE A 255 19.27 -17.20 -0.15
CA PHE A 255 18.81 -16.51 1.04
C PHE A 255 19.98 -16.11 1.95
N VAL A 256 20.89 -17.03 2.27
CA VAL A 256 22.06 -16.74 3.12
C VAL A 256 22.94 -15.66 2.49
N LEU A 257 23.22 -15.75 1.19
CA LEU A 257 24.02 -14.76 0.47
C LEU A 257 23.35 -13.39 0.47
N SER A 258 22.05 -13.33 0.19
CA SER A 258 21.30 -12.06 0.17
C SER A 258 21.19 -11.41 1.55
N VAL A 259 21.02 -12.21 2.61
CA VAL A 259 21.09 -11.74 4.00
C VAL A 259 22.49 -11.20 4.33
N GLY A 260 23.55 -11.88 3.92
CA GLY A 260 24.94 -11.42 4.07
C GLY A 260 25.16 -10.06 3.37
N VAL A 261 24.68 -9.91 2.13
CA VAL A 261 24.72 -8.63 1.41
C VAL A 261 23.94 -7.56 2.15
N ALA A 262 22.73 -7.86 2.63
CA ALA A 262 21.91 -6.91 3.37
C ALA A 262 22.64 -6.40 4.64
N PHE A 263 23.26 -7.30 5.42
CA PHE A 263 24.04 -6.90 6.59
C PHE A 263 25.27 -6.06 6.21
N ALA A 264 25.99 -6.43 5.16
CA ALA A 264 27.14 -5.66 4.68
C ALA A 264 26.74 -4.24 4.24
N LEU A 265 25.56 -4.07 3.64
CA LEU A 265 25.01 -2.77 3.27
C LEU A 265 24.57 -1.96 4.50
N THR A 266 23.98 -2.60 5.51
CA THR A 266 23.57 -1.91 6.75
C THR A 266 24.75 -1.26 7.47
N VAL A 267 25.94 -1.86 7.44
CA VAL A 267 27.15 -1.28 8.08
C VAL A 267 27.66 -0.03 7.36
N ARG A 268 27.44 0.08 6.05
CA ARG A 268 27.98 1.17 5.21
C ARG A 268 27.05 2.37 5.08
N ARG A 269 25.83 2.27 5.59
CA ARG A 269 24.74 3.21 5.34
C ARG A 269 24.35 3.95 6.61
N ASP A 270 24.24 5.28 6.53
CA ASP A 270 23.69 6.08 7.62
C ASP A 270 22.18 5.85 7.79
N VAL A 271 21.70 6.05 9.03
CA VAL A 271 20.29 5.95 9.38
C VAL A 271 19.47 6.98 8.57
N GLY A 272 18.32 6.56 8.09
CA GLY A 272 17.43 7.36 7.25
C GLY A 272 17.86 7.43 5.78
N MET A 273 19.12 7.14 5.45
CA MET A 273 19.64 7.17 4.09
C MET A 273 19.46 5.82 3.37
N GLY A 274 19.58 5.84 2.04
CA GLY A 274 19.64 4.66 1.18
C GLY A 274 21.01 4.65 0.50
N MET A 275 21.50 3.50 0.04
CA MET A 275 22.75 3.45 -0.75
C MET A 275 22.62 4.22 -2.07
N ILE A 276 21.42 4.30 -2.62
CA ILE A 276 21.13 5.14 -3.78
C ILE A 276 20.74 6.53 -3.28
N PRO A 277 21.55 7.57 -3.56
CA PRO A 277 21.25 8.92 -3.12
C PRO A 277 19.96 9.42 -3.77
N ALA A 278 19.18 10.20 -3.01
CA ALA A 278 18.02 10.88 -3.56
C ALA A 278 18.48 11.77 -4.72
N ARG A 279 17.94 11.55 -5.93
CA ARG A 279 18.22 12.44 -7.04
C ARG A 279 17.77 13.84 -6.66
N ARG A 280 18.68 14.80 -6.72
CA ARG A 280 18.32 16.22 -6.65
C ARG A 280 17.31 16.45 -7.77
N GLY A 281 16.09 16.81 -7.39
CA GLY A 281 15.04 17.10 -8.37
C GLY A 281 15.50 18.20 -9.34
N PRO A 282 14.82 18.35 -10.49
CA PRO A 282 15.18 19.39 -11.45
C PRO A 282 15.21 20.77 -10.77
N ALA A 283 16.20 21.60 -11.15
CA ALA A 283 16.41 22.91 -10.56
C ALA A 283 15.21 23.86 -10.70
N LYS A 284 14.36 23.61 -11.70
CA LYS A 284 13.07 24.28 -11.91
C LYS A 284 11.97 23.22 -11.93
N ALA A 285 10.88 23.49 -11.21
CA ALA A 285 9.68 22.67 -11.29
C ALA A 285 9.01 22.85 -12.66
N ALA A 286 8.45 21.77 -13.21
CA ALA A 286 7.64 21.85 -14.42
C ALA A 286 6.36 22.67 -14.16
N ALA A 287 5.90 23.44 -15.15
CA ALA A 287 4.70 24.29 -15.02
C ALA A 287 3.44 23.50 -14.60
N ALA A 288 3.33 22.24 -14.98
CA ALA A 288 2.23 21.37 -14.56
C ALA A 288 2.11 21.26 -13.02
N LEU A 289 3.21 21.35 -12.27
CA LEU A 289 3.20 21.28 -10.80
C LEU A 289 2.66 22.53 -10.11
N LEU A 290 2.37 23.60 -10.88
CA LEU A 290 1.65 24.77 -10.40
C LEU A 290 0.14 24.52 -10.29
N SER A 291 -0.33 23.37 -10.79
CA SER A 291 -1.75 22.99 -10.75
C SER A 291 -1.97 21.77 -9.84
N PRO A 292 -3.12 21.68 -9.14
CA PRO A 292 -3.48 20.50 -8.36
C PRO A 292 -3.50 19.21 -9.18
N ILE A 293 -3.98 19.29 -10.43
CA ILE A 293 -4.05 18.14 -11.34
C ILE A 293 -2.66 17.63 -11.76
N GLY A 294 -1.70 18.52 -12.00
CA GLY A 294 -0.34 18.12 -12.33
C GLY A 294 0.40 17.52 -11.12
N LEU A 295 0.09 17.96 -9.90
CA LEU A 295 0.57 17.31 -8.68
C LEU A 295 -0.06 15.91 -8.53
N ALA A 296 -1.38 15.79 -8.67
CA ALA A 296 -2.09 14.51 -8.60
C ALA A 296 -1.54 13.50 -9.62
N TRP A 297 -1.33 13.93 -10.88
CA TRP A 297 -0.70 13.12 -11.93
C TRP A 297 0.70 12.65 -11.51
N ARG A 298 1.56 13.54 -11.02
CA ARG A 298 2.92 13.17 -10.59
C ARG A 298 2.91 12.12 -9.49
N LEU A 299 1.94 12.18 -8.58
CA LEU A 299 1.82 11.26 -7.45
C LEU A 299 1.22 9.91 -7.82
N GLN A 300 0.32 9.86 -8.82
CA GLN A 300 -0.39 8.65 -9.23
C GLN A 300 0.24 7.95 -10.45
N ARG A 301 1.03 8.62 -11.29
CA ARG A 301 1.62 8.05 -12.52
C ARG A 301 2.41 6.76 -12.30
N GLY A 302 3.07 6.62 -11.14
CA GLY A 302 3.82 5.40 -10.83
C GLY A 302 2.89 4.20 -10.62
N THR A 303 1.75 4.41 -9.96
CA THR A 303 0.70 3.40 -9.82
C THR A 303 0.09 3.07 -11.18
N LEU A 304 -0.21 4.08 -11.98
CA LEU A 304 -0.76 3.90 -13.33
C LEU A 304 0.16 3.07 -14.22
N LEU A 305 1.46 3.39 -14.25
CA LEU A 305 2.44 2.64 -15.03
C LEU A 305 2.55 1.17 -14.57
N GLY A 306 2.55 0.93 -13.26
CA GLY A 306 2.58 -0.44 -12.72
C GLY A 306 1.37 -1.27 -13.16
N TRP A 307 0.16 -0.72 -13.05
CA TRP A 307 -1.05 -1.37 -13.55
C TRP A 307 -1.08 -1.50 -15.07
N GLY A 308 -0.54 -0.53 -15.79
CA GLY A 308 -0.47 -0.55 -17.26
C GLY A 308 0.40 -1.69 -17.77
N VAL A 309 1.55 -1.93 -17.14
CA VAL A 309 2.40 -3.09 -17.46
C VAL A 309 1.67 -4.41 -17.15
N ALA A 310 0.98 -4.49 -16.00
CA ALA A 310 0.24 -5.70 -15.63
C ALA A 310 -0.92 -5.99 -16.60
N MET A 311 -1.70 -4.98 -16.99
CA MET A 311 -2.78 -5.13 -17.96
C MET A 311 -2.26 -5.47 -19.35
N ALA A 312 -1.16 -4.84 -19.80
CA ALA A 312 -0.56 -5.16 -21.10
C ALA A 312 -0.05 -6.61 -21.14
N ALA A 313 0.59 -7.08 -20.08
CA ALA A 313 1.07 -8.46 -19.97
C ALA A 313 -0.10 -9.45 -19.95
N TYR A 314 -1.15 -9.16 -19.19
CA TYR A 314 -2.36 -9.96 -19.18
C TYR A 314 -3.04 -9.99 -20.56
N GLY A 315 -3.08 -8.88 -21.28
CA GLY A 315 -3.64 -8.83 -22.63
C GLY A 315 -2.85 -9.59 -23.66
N ALA A 316 -1.52 -9.56 -23.56
CA ALA A 316 -0.71 -10.46 -24.37
C ALA A 316 -1.01 -11.93 -24.08
N ALA A 317 -1.17 -12.31 -22.80
CA ALA A 317 -1.53 -13.68 -22.44
C ALA A 317 -2.92 -14.06 -22.99
N VAL A 318 -3.94 -13.24 -22.77
CA VAL A 318 -5.31 -13.48 -23.26
C VAL A 318 -5.36 -13.57 -24.79
N GLY A 319 -4.71 -12.63 -25.49
CA GLY A 319 -4.65 -12.65 -26.96
C GLY A 319 -3.88 -13.84 -27.52
N SER A 320 -2.88 -14.37 -26.80
CA SER A 320 -2.19 -15.60 -27.22
C SER A 320 -3.03 -16.85 -26.98
N LEU A 321 -3.84 -16.87 -25.91
CA LEU A 321 -4.71 -18.01 -25.59
C LEU A 321 -5.86 -18.15 -26.60
N SER A 322 -6.34 -17.05 -27.18
CA SER A 322 -7.40 -17.14 -28.20
C SER A 322 -6.94 -17.90 -29.44
N GLN A 323 -5.67 -17.79 -29.82
CA GLN A 323 -5.08 -18.56 -30.93
C GLN A 323 -5.13 -20.06 -30.64
N THR A 324 -4.78 -20.47 -29.41
CA THR A 324 -4.87 -21.87 -29.01
C THR A 324 -6.31 -22.40 -29.06
N VAL A 325 -7.29 -21.57 -28.71
CA VAL A 325 -8.72 -21.93 -28.80
C VAL A 325 -9.16 -22.05 -30.27
N GLU A 326 -8.74 -21.12 -31.12
CA GLU A 326 -9.01 -21.16 -32.57
C GLU A 326 -8.42 -22.41 -33.22
N ASP A 327 -7.15 -22.72 -32.95
CA ASP A 327 -6.44 -23.89 -33.47
C ASP A 327 -7.11 -25.19 -33.02
N ALA A 328 -7.43 -25.30 -31.72
CA ALA A 328 -8.09 -26.48 -31.16
C ALA A 328 -9.49 -26.74 -31.77
N LEU A 329 -10.23 -25.68 -32.09
CA LEU A 329 -11.53 -25.76 -32.74
C LEU A 329 -11.40 -26.07 -34.25
N GLY A 330 -10.33 -25.61 -34.90
CA GLY A 330 -10.05 -25.88 -36.32
C GLY A 330 -9.64 -27.33 -36.59
N GLU A 331 -8.85 -27.93 -35.69
CA GLU A 331 -8.30 -29.29 -35.89
C GLU A 331 -9.29 -30.41 -35.54
N ASN A 332 -10.19 -30.20 -34.56
CA ASN A 332 -11.15 -31.22 -34.11
C ASN A 332 -12.60 -30.82 -34.44
N GLN A 333 -12.94 -30.82 -35.73
CA GLN A 333 -14.28 -30.45 -36.22
C GLN A 333 -15.42 -31.21 -35.51
N GLY A 334 -15.22 -32.46 -35.09
CA GLY A 334 -16.21 -33.23 -34.33
C GLY A 334 -16.46 -32.71 -32.91
N THR A 335 -15.43 -32.24 -32.21
CA THR A 335 -15.55 -31.63 -30.88
C THR A 335 -16.13 -30.22 -30.97
N ALA A 336 -15.71 -29.44 -31.96
CA ALA A 336 -16.28 -28.14 -32.27
C ALA A 336 -17.80 -28.26 -32.54
N ASP A 337 -18.22 -29.24 -33.34
CA ASP A 337 -19.64 -29.52 -33.63
C ASP A 337 -20.44 -29.89 -32.38
N THR A 338 -19.83 -30.66 -31.46
CA THR A 338 -20.50 -31.12 -30.23
C THR A 338 -20.65 -29.98 -29.22
N ILE A 339 -19.62 -29.14 -29.07
CA ILE A 339 -19.67 -27.95 -28.21
C ILE A 339 -20.63 -26.91 -28.79
N THR A 340 -20.62 -26.69 -30.11
CA THR A 340 -21.56 -25.82 -30.84
C THR A 340 -23.02 -26.25 -30.63
N LYS A 341 -23.29 -27.57 -30.69
CA LYS A 341 -24.63 -28.15 -30.47
C LYS A 341 -25.09 -28.10 -29.01
N LEU A 342 -24.18 -28.19 -28.04
CA LEU A 342 -24.48 -28.10 -26.61
C LEU A 342 -24.60 -26.65 -26.11
N ALA A 343 -23.79 -25.74 -26.65
CA ALA A 343 -23.77 -24.32 -26.29
C ALA A 343 -24.79 -23.47 -27.09
N GLY A 344 -25.35 -24.02 -28.17
CA GLY A 344 -26.41 -23.38 -28.96
C GLY A 344 -25.92 -22.23 -29.86
N GLY A 345 -24.64 -22.19 -30.21
CA GLY A 345 -24.01 -21.08 -30.95
C GLY A 345 -22.78 -21.54 -31.75
N SER A 346 -22.19 -20.65 -32.54
CA SER A 346 -21.03 -20.90 -33.41
C SER A 346 -19.69 -20.98 -32.65
N SER A 347 -18.63 -21.46 -33.28
CA SER A 347 -17.26 -21.42 -32.72
C SER A 347 -16.77 -20.00 -32.44
N ALA A 348 -17.23 -19.01 -33.23
CA ALA A 348 -16.96 -17.60 -32.96
C ALA A 348 -17.62 -17.14 -31.66
N ASP A 349 -18.82 -17.64 -31.35
CA ASP A 349 -19.56 -17.28 -30.13
C ASP A 349 -18.82 -17.74 -28.86
N LEU A 350 -18.10 -18.87 -28.93
CA LEU A 350 -17.28 -19.38 -27.83
C LEU A 350 -16.04 -18.52 -27.58
N ILE A 351 -15.39 -18.07 -28.66
CA ILE A 351 -14.23 -17.17 -28.58
C ILE A 351 -14.68 -15.81 -28.04
N ASP A 352 -15.84 -15.31 -28.47
CA ASP A 352 -16.40 -14.06 -27.98
C ASP A 352 -16.84 -14.15 -26.51
N ALA A 353 -17.39 -15.28 -26.09
CA ALA A 353 -17.68 -15.56 -24.68
C ALA A 353 -16.40 -15.62 -23.83
N PHE A 354 -15.33 -16.23 -24.35
CA PHE A 354 -14.01 -16.21 -23.72
C PHE A 354 -13.49 -14.78 -23.56
N PHE A 355 -13.49 -13.97 -24.63
CA PHE A 355 -13.06 -12.58 -24.55
C PHE A 355 -13.94 -11.77 -23.59
N ALA A 356 -15.26 -11.95 -23.59
CA ALA A 356 -16.16 -11.26 -22.67
C ALA A 356 -15.84 -11.58 -21.20
N ALA A 357 -15.58 -12.85 -20.89
CA ALA A 357 -15.16 -13.25 -19.55
C ALA A 357 -13.81 -12.62 -19.15
N MET A 358 -12.86 -12.51 -20.08
CA MET A 358 -11.58 -11.85 -19.85
C MET A 358 -11.72 -10.32 -19.69
N MET A 359 -12.68 -9.69 -20.37
CA MET A 359 -12.99 -8.27 -20.19
C MET A 359 -13.55 -7.95 -18.80
N ALA A 360 -14.33 -8.85 -18.20
CA ALA A 360 -14.77 -8.68 -16.82
C ALA A 360 -13.58 -8.60 -15.83
N ILE A 361 -12.52 -9.37 -16.08
CA ILE A 361 -11.28 -9.33 -15.28
C ILE A 361 -10.56 -7.99 -15.47
N TYR A 362 -10.54 -7.42 -16.68
CA TYR A 362 -10.02 -6.06 -16.88
C TYR A 362 -10.83 -5.00 -16.14
N GLY A 363 -12.16 -5.12 -16.14
CA GLY A 363 -13.04 -4.25 -15.34
C GLY A 363 -12.68 -4.28 -13.86
N ALA A 364 -12.46 -5.47 -13.31
CA ALA A 364 -12.01 -5.65 -11.94
C ALA A 364 -10.64 -5.02 -11.68
N MET A 365 -9.66 -5.23 -12.56
CA MET A 365 -8.33 -4.62 -12.44
C MET A 365 -8.40 -3.09 -12.50
N ALA A 366 -9.24 -2.52 -13.38
CA ALA A 366 -9.46 -1.07 -13.46
C ALA A 366 -10.10 -0.52 -12.18
N ALA A 367 -11.08 -1.23 -11.61
CA ALA A 367 -11.67 -0.88 -10.32
C ALA A 367 -10.67 -0.93 -9.17
N ALA A 368 -9.81 -1.95 -9.10
CA ALA A 368 -8.75 -2.04 -8.11
C ALA A 368 -7.79 -0.84 -8.20
N TYR A 369 -7.39 -0.47 -9.43
CA TYR A 369 -6.59 0.74 -9.68
C TYR A 369 -7.30 1.99 -9.17
N VAL A 370 -8.57 2.18 -9.49
CA VAL A 370 -9.38 3.34 -9.08
C VAL A 370 -9.44 3.43 -7.56
N VAL A 371 -9.78 2.34 -6.87
CA VAL A 371 -9.82 2.27 -5.40
C VAL A 371 -8.45 2.64 -4.84
N GLN A 372 -7.37 2.06 -5.36
CA GLN A 372 -6.01 2.35 -4.90
C GLN A 372 -5.61 3.81 -5.13
N ALA A 373 -5.95 4.39 -6.29
CA ALA A 373 -5.64 5.77 -6.66
C ALA A 373 -6.40 6.77 -5.77
N LEU A 374 -7.65 6.46 -5.44
CA LEU A 374 -8.53 7.31 -4.61
C LEU A 374 -8.32 7.17 -3.11
N MET A 375 -7.52 6.20 -2.66
CA MET A 375 -7.00 6.19 -1.29
C MET A 375 -5.80 7.13 -1.09
N ARG A 376 -5.28 7.73 -2.17
CA ARG A 376 -4.16 8.68 -2.10
C ARG A 376 -4.50 9.98 -1.35
N PRO A 377 -5.64 10.66 -1.60
CA PRO A 377 -6.09 11.80 -0.79
C PRO A 377 -6.06 11.52 0.72
N ARG A 378 -6.56 10.36 1.14
CA ARG A 378 -6.55 9.95 2.55
C ARG A 378 -5.15 9.81 3.13
N ALA A 379 -4.20 9.30 2.34
CA ALA A 379 -2.80 9.19 2.73
C ALA A 379 -2.12 10.56 2.82
N GLU A 380 -2.48 11.51 1.96
CA GLU A 380 -1.99 12.89 2.00
C GLU A 380 -2.56 13.67 3.19
N GLU A 381 -3.81 13.42 3.56
CA GLU A 381 -4.43 13.97 4.77
C GLU A 381 -3.79 13.40 6.04
N ALA A 382 -3.59 12.08 6.11
CA ALA A 382 -2.93 11.45 7.28
C ALA A 382 -1.45 11.84 7.41
N GLY A 383 -0.77 12.08 6.28
CA GLY A 383 0.66 12.32 6.26
C GLY A 383 1.06 13.79 6.44
N GLY A 384 0.11 14.73 6.30
CA GLY A 384 0.35 16.18 6.33
C GLY A 384 0.54 16.91 4.98
N PRO A 385 0.91 16.29 3.83
CA PRO A 385 1.06 17.02 2.57
C PRO A 385 -0.19 17.78 2.11
N ALA A 386 -1.39 17.29 2.43
CA ALA A 386 -2.63 17.95 2.04
C ALA A 386 -2.75 19.36 2.65
N GLU A 387 -2.26 19.56 3.88
CA GLU A 387 -2.31 20.87 4.56
C GLU A 387 -1.50 21.93 3.80
N ALA A 388 -0.32 21.55 3.29
CA ALA A 388 0.53 22.46 2.53
C ALA A 388 -0.12 22.90 1.20
N VAL A 389 -0.87 22.00 0.55
CA VAL A 389 -1.62 22.32 -0.68
C VAL A 389 -2.83 23.19 -0.37
N LEU A 390 -3.61 22.85 0.67
CA LEU A 390 -4.82 23.58 1.06
C LEU A 390 -4.52 24.94 1.71
N ALA A 391 -3.30 25.18 2.17
CA ALA A 391 -2.84 26.50 2.60
C ALA A 391 -2.56 27.47 1.43
N THR A 392 -2.51 26.96 0.19
CA THR A 392 -2.46 27.79 -1.03
C THR A 392 -3.87 28.26 -1.42
N GLY A 393 -4.03 28.91 -2.57
CA GLY A 393 -5.35 29.24 -3.12
C GLY A 393 -6.19 28.04 -3.60
N THR A 394 -5.73 26.80 -3.39
CA THR A 394 -6.44 25.59 -3.83
C THR A 394 -7.54 25.20 -2.84
N GLY A 395 -8.79 25.20 -3.29
CA GLY A 395 -9.92 24.71 -2.49
C GLY A 395 -9.94 23.18 -2.33
N ARG A 396 -10.59 22.69 -1.27
CA ARG A 396 -10.74 21.24 -0.95
C ARG A 396 -11.37 20.45 -2.08
N VAL A 397 -12.40 21.03 -2.70
CA VAL A 397 -13.13 20.44 -3.81
C VAL A 397 -12.24 20.31 -5.04
N THR A 398 -11.52 21.38 -5.42
CA THR A 398 -10.58 21.36 -6.55
C THR A 398 -9.46 20.35 -6.33
N TRP A 399 -8.95 20.25 -5.11
CA TRP A 399 -7.95 19.26 -4.74
C TRP A 399 -8.48 17.83 -4.91
N LEU A 400 -9.64 17.49 -4.31
CA LEU A 400 -10.22 16.15 -4.42
C LEU A 400 -10.63 15.81 -5.87
N ALA A 401 -11.23 16.75 -6.59
CA ALA A 401 -11.61 16.62 -7.99
C ALA A 401 -10.38 16.34 -8.88
N SER A 402 -9.23 16.93 -8.56
CA SER A 402 -8.00 16.68 -9.32
C SER A 402 -7.51 15.23 -9.17
N HIS A 403 -7.62 14.64 -7.97
CA HIS A 403 -7.30 13.23 -7.76
C HIS A 403 -8.31 12.30 -8.43
N LEU A 404 -9.59 12.66 -8.38
CA LEU A 404 -10.64 11.90 -9.05
C LEU A 404 -10.46 11.92 -10.58
N ALA A 405 -10.18 13.08 -11.17
CA ALA A 405 -9.96 13.20 -12.61
C ALA A 405 -8.78 12.34 -13.08
N VAL A 406 -7.66 12.32 -12.34
CA VAL A 406 -6.50 11.48 -12.67
C VAL A 406 -6.81 9.99 -12.49
N ALA A 407 -7.58 9.61 -11.47
CA ALA A 407 -8.01 8.22 -11.29
C ALA A 407 -8.94 7.75 -12.43
N VAL A 408 -9.92 8.57 -12.83
CA VAL A 408 -10.84 8.25 -13.94
C VAL A 408 -10.09 8.17 -15.27
N ALA A 409 -9.26 9.17 -15.59
CA ALA A 409 -8.46 9.17 -16.81
C ALA A 409 -7.47 7.99 -16.84
N GLY A 410 -6.89 7.65 -15.69
CA GLY A 410 -6.02 6.49 -15.56
C GLY A 410 -6.75 5.18 -15.80
N ALA A 411 -7.97 5.00 -15.27
CA ALA A 411 -8.77 3.81 -15.50
C ALA A 411 -9.13 3.63 -16.99
N ALA A 412 -9.52 4.72 -17.66
CA ALA A 412 -9.76 4.71 -19.09
C ALA A 412 -8.48 4.35 -19.88
N ALA A 413 -7.34 4.96 -19.54
CA ALA A 413 -6.06 4.65 -20.18
C ALA A 413 -5.63 3.19 -19.97
N LEU A 414 -5.90 2.61 -18.81
CA LEU A 414 -5.63 1.21 -18.51
C LEU A 414 -6.50 0.27 -19.36
N LEU A 415 -7.80 0.55 -19.49
CA LEU A 415 -8.71 -0.22 -20.34
C LEU A 415 -8.35 -0.10 -21.83
N LEU A 416 -7.85 1.07 -22.27
CA LEU A 416 -7.28 1.22 -23.61
C LEU A 416 -6.06 0.30 -23.80
N VAL A 417 -5.12 0.28 -22.85
CA VAL A 417 -3.95 -0.60 -22.90
C VAL A 417 -4.36 -2.07 -22.92
N ALA A 418 -5.34 -2.45 -22.10
CA ALA A 418 -5.90 -3.80 -22.06
C ALA A 418 -6.46 -4.25 -23.42
N GLY A 419 -7.34 -3.44 -24.02
CA GLY A 419 -7.95 -3.77 -25.31
C GLY A 419 -6.95 -3.76 -26.46
N VAL A 420 -6.06 -2.77 -26.51
CA VAL A 420 -5.01 -2.69 -27.55
C VAL A 420 -4.05 -3.87 -27.45
N SER A 421 -3.55 -4.20 -26.27
CA SER A 421 -2.61 -5.33 -26.11
C SER A 421 -3.26 -6.67 -26.46
N THR A 422 -4.50 -6.90 -26.03
CA THR A 422 -5.26 -8.12 -26.35
C THR A 422 -5.53 -8.22 -27.84
N GLY A 423 -6.07 -7.15 -28.45
CA GLY A 423 -6.42 -7.14 -29.86
C GLY A 423 -5.20 -7.19 -30.78
N LEU A 424 -4.07 -6.58 -30.40
CA LEU A 424 -2.83 -6.70 -31.16
C LEU A 424 -2.38 -8.15 -31.22
N VAL A 425 -2.32 -8.84 -30.08
CA VAL A 425 -1.80 -10.21 -30.00
C VAL A 425 -2.77 -11.21 -30.62
N ALA A 426 -4.07 -11.10 -30.33
CA ALA A 426 -5.10 -11.91 -30.98
C ALA A 426 -5.15 -11.69 -32.50
N GLY A 427 -4.90 -10.45 -32.95
CA GLY A 427 -4.90 -10.08 -34.36
C GLY A 427 -3.65 -10.51 -35.15
N LEU A 428 -2.58 -11.01 -34.51
CA LEU A 428 -1.33 -11.36 -35.19
C LEU A 428 -1.49 -12.52 -36.19
N THR A 429 -2.46 -13.40 -35.98
CA THR A 429 -2.72 -14.59 -36.80
C THR A 429 -3.88 -14.40 -37.79
N GLY A 430 -4.73 -13.39 -37.57
CA GLY A 430 -5.89 -13.09 -38.40
C GLY A 430 -5.59 -12.14 -39.56
N SER A 431 -6.50 -12.08 -40.53
CA SER A 431 -6.40 -11.17 -41.69
C SER A 431 -6.74 -9.70 -41.37
N ASP A 432 -7.36 -9.42 -40.22
CA ASP A 432 -7.76 -8.06 -39.80
C ASP A 432 -7.33 -7.72 -38.36
N ALA A 433 -6.03 -7.51 -38.18
CA ALA A 433 -5.47 -7.06 -36.90
C ALA A 433 -6.04 -5.71 -36.45
N GLY A 434 -6.34 -4.80 -37.39
CA GLY A 434 -6.87 -3.48 -37.09
C GLY A 434 -8.27 -3.53 -36.49
N GLY A 435 -9.17 -4.31 -37.11
CA GLY A 435 -10.51 -4.54 -36.60
C GLY A 435 -10.51 -5.18 -35.22
N LYS A 436 -9.67 -6.21 -34.99
CA LYS A 436 -9.59 -6.87 -33.68
C LYS A 436 -9.10 -5.92 -32.57
N VAL A 437 -8.15 -5.04 -32.86
CA VAL A 437 -7.73 -3.99 -31.92
C VAL A 437 -8.88 -3.07 -31.54
N VAL A 438 -9.65 -2.60 -32.53
CA VAL A 438 -10.80 -1.70 -32.29
C VAL A 438 -11.88 -2.41 -31.47
N GLU A 439 -12.21 -3.65 -31.83
CA GLU A 439 -13.21 -4.47 -31.15
C GLU A 439 -12.83 -4.71 -29.67
N MET A 440 -11.62 -5.21 -29.41
CA MET A 440 -11.15 -5.48 -28.05
C MET A 440 -11.00 -4.20 -27.22
N THR A 441 -10.62 -3.08 -27.85
CA THR A 441 -10.57 -1.77 -27.18
C THR A 441 -11.97 -1.27 -26.81
N GLY A 442 -12.96 -1.45 -27.68
CA GLY A 442 -14.36 -1.17 -27.37
C GLY A 442 -14.86 -2.03 -26.22
N ALA A 443 -14.62 -3.34 -26.29
CA ALA A 443 -15.01 -4.30 -25.26
C ALA A 443 -14.41 -3.99 -23.88
N ALA A 444 -13.14 -3.59 -23.84
CA ALA A 444 -12.49 -3.18 -22.60
C ALA A 444 -13.07 -1.87 -22.05
N LEU A 445 -13.30 -0.85 -22.90
CA LEU A 445 -13.85 0.44 -22.47
C LEU A 445 -15.28 0.35 -21.90
N VAL A 446 -16.07 -0.61 -22.36
CA VAL A 446 -17.42 -0.90 -21.83
C VAL A 446 -17.41 -1.23 -20.34
N GLN A 447 -16.26 -1.67 -19.79
CA GLN A 447 -16.09 -1.96 -18.37
C GLN A 447 -15.92 -0.70 -17.50
N LEU A 448 -15.65 0.47 -18.10
CA LEU A 448 -15.32 1.69 -17.36
C LEU A 448 -16.43 2.13 -16.39
N PRO A 449 -17.73 2.18 -16.76
CA PRO A 449 -18.79 2.64 -15.86
C PRO A 449 -18.89 1.82 -14.56
N ALA A 450 -18.69 0.51 -14.60
CA ALA A 450 -18.68 -0.34 -13.41
C ALA A 450 -17.53 0.03 -12.46
N ALA A 451 -16.33 0.29 -12.99
CA ALA A 451 -15.19 0.76 -12.20
C ALA A 451 -15.46 2.15 -11.59
N LEU A 452 -16.21 3.02 -12.28
CA LEU A 452 -16.57 4.35 -11.80
C LEU A 452 -17.55 4.32 -10.62
N ILE A 453 -18.39 3.30 -10.49
CA ILE A 453 -19.24 3.14 -9.29
C ILE A 453 -18.37 2.98 -8.05
N LEU A 454 -17.31 2.17 -8.13
CA LEU A 454 -16.35 2.02 -7.04
C LEU A 454 -15.52 3.29 -6.83
N ALA A 455 -15.28 4.09 -7.87
CA ALA A 455 -14.70 5.43 -7.74
C ALA A 455 -15.58 6.34 -6.88
N GLY A 456 -16.87 6.44 -7.23
CA GLY A 456 -17.86 7.23 -6.52
C GLY A 456 -17.99 6.76 -5.07
N PHE A 457 -18.10 5.45 -4.84
CA PHE A 457 -18.16 4.88 -3.50
C PHE A 457 -16.91 5.17 -2.67
N ALA A 458 -15.71 5.06 -3.24
CA ALA A 458 -14.47 5.39 -2.55
C ALA A 458 -14.40 6.86 -2.15
N VAL A 459 -14.85 7.77 -3.01
CA VAL A 459 -14.96 9.21 -2.72
C VAL A 459 -16.01 9.48 -1.63
N ALA A 460 -17.17 8.81 -1.68
CA ALA A 460 -18.20 8.91 -0.65
C ALA A 460 -17.69 8.41 0.72
N ALA A 461 -17.05 7.24 0.75
CA ALA A 461 -16.48 6.67 1.96
C ALA A 461 -15.38 7.57 2.54
N PHE A 462 -14.56 8.20 1.69
CA PHE A 462 -13.58 9.19 2.11
C PHE A 462 -14.22 10.44 2.72
N GLY A 463 -15.26 11.00 2.08
CA GLY A 463 -15.94 12.20 2.56
C GLY A 463 -16.76 12.00 3.83
N LEU A 464 -17.44 10.84 3.96
CA LEU A 464 -18.37 10.57 5.08
C LEU A 464 -17.69 9.89 6.27
N LEU A 465 -16.78 8.95 6.02
CA LEU A 465 -16.18 8.09 7.05
C LEU A 465 -14.65 7.95 6.82
N PRO A 466 -13.87 9.04 6.89
CA PRO A 466 -12.46 9.06 6.48
C PRO A 466 -11.59 8.03 7.21
N ARG A 467 -11.92 7.67 8.46
CA ARG A 467 -11.20 6.63 9.21
C ARG A 467 -11.39 5.23 8.64
N LEU A 468 -12.58 4.93 8.12
CA LEU A 468 -12.95 3.62 7.57
C LEU A 468 -12.84 3.55 6.05
N ALA A 469 -12.63 4.68 5.38
CA ALA A 469 -12.63 4.81 3.92
C ALA A 469 -11.80 3.74 3.19
N VAL A 470 -10.59 3.47 3.67
CA VAL A 470 -9.70 2.43 3.09
C VAL A 470 -10.32 1.05 3.20
N GLY A 471 -10.84 0.69 4.38
CA GLY A 471 -11.46 -0.61 4.63
C GLY A 471 -12.74 -0.78 3.82
N LEU A 472 -13.61 0.25 3.81
CA LEU A 472 -14.87 0.23 3.08
C LEU A 472 -14.66 0.12 1.57
N ALA A 473 -13.75 0.91 0.99
CA ALA A 473 -13.52 0.90 -0.46
C ALA A 473 -12.98 -0.46 -0.95
N TRP A 474 -12.04 -1.06 -0.21
CA TRP A 474 -11.53 -2.40 -0.53
C TRP A 474 -12.54 -3.51 -0.24
N ALA A 475 -13.37 -3.37 0.80
CA ALA A 475 -14.46 -4.32 1.08
C ALA A 475 -15.51 -4.28 -0.03
N ALA A 476 -15.92 -3.10 -0.48
CA ALA A 476 -16.85 -2.95 -1.60
C ALA A 476 -16.29 -3.60 -2.87
N PHE A 477 -15.02 -3.34 -3.20
CA PHE A 477 -14.34 -4.01 -4.32
C PHE A 477 -14.33 -5.54 -4.17
N ALA A 478 -13.96 -6.06 -2.99
CA ALA A 478 -13.90 -7.50 -2.73
C ALA A 478 -15.29 -8.16 -2.83
N VAL A 479 -16.33 -7.54 -2.26
CA VAL A 479 -17.72 -8.02 -2.36
C VAL A 479 -18.18 -8.00 -3.83
N SER A 480 -17.95 -6.92 -4.57
CA SER A 480 -18.28 -6.84 -6.00
C SER A 480 -17.61 -7.95 -6.81
N LEU A 481 -16.35 -8.29 -6.50
CA LEU A 481 -15.64 -9.38 -7.15
C LEU A 481 -16.20 -10.76 -6.79
N ILE A 482 -16.36 -11.05 -5.50
CA ILE A 482 -16.83 -12.35 -5.02
C ILE A 482 -18.24 -12.62 -5.56
N VAL A 483 -19.12 -11.64 -5.42
CA VAL A 483 -20.53 -11.80 -5.76
C VAL A 483 -20.78 -11.66 -7.27
N GLY A 484 -19.97 -10.87 -7.98
CA GLY A 484 -20.07 -10.73 -9.43
C GLY A 484 -19.36 -11.84 -10.19
N GLN A 485 -18.05 -11.99 -10.00
CA GLN A 485 -17.22 -12.91 -10.78
C GLN A 485 -17.33 -14.36 -10.28
N LEU A 486 -17.42 -14.57 -8.96
CA LEU A 486 -17.53 -15.90 -8.38
C LEU A 486 -18.98 -16.28 -8.04
N GLY A 487 -19.93 -15.34 -8.10
CA GLY A 487 -21.28 -15.59 -7.62
C GLY A 487 -22.00 -16.70 -8.39
N GLU A 488 -21.76 -16.80 -9.70
CA GLU A 488 -22.28 -17.92 -10.50
C GLU A 488 -21.67 -19.25 -10.09
N LEU A 489 -20.34 -19.27 -9.96
CA LEU A 489 -19.59 -20.45 -9.52
C LEU A 489 -20.00 -20.91 -8.12
N LEU A 490 -20.40 -19.98 -7.25
CA LEU A 490 -20.87 -20.22 -5.89
C LEU A 490 -22.38 -20.52 -5.82
N GLY A 491 -23.11 -20.48 -6.94
CA GLY A 491 -24.55 -20.71 -6.96
C GLY A 491 -25.37 -19.65 -6.23
N LEU A 492 -24.90 -18.40 -6.19
CA LEU A 492 -25.59 -17.31 -5.49
C LEU A 492 -26.85 -16.85 -6.26
N PRO A 493 -27.95 -16.50 -5.56
CA PRO A 493 -29.14 -15.93 -6.19
C PRO A 493 -28.83 -14.65 -6.98
N GLN A 494 -29.56 -14.42 -8.08
CA GLN A 494 -29.36 -13.26 -8.95
C GLN A 494 -29.42 -11.92 -8.19
N ALA A 495 -30.36 -11.77 -7.26
CA ALA A 495 -30.49 -10.56 -6.45
C ALA A 495 -29.24 -10.24 -5.62
N VAL A 496 -28.48 -11.27 -5.22
CA VAL A 496 -27.19 -11.08 -4.54
C VAL A 496 -26.14 -10.68 -5.58
N ARG A 497 -26.05 -11.40 -6.70
CA ARG A 497 -25.12 -11.09 -7.81
C ARG A 497 -25.26 -9.65 -8.31
N ASP A 498 -26.48 -9.13 -8.41
CA ASP A 498 -26.80 -7.78 -8.87
C ASP A 498 -26.28 -6.66 -7.95
N ILE A 499 -25.78 -6.99 -6.76
CA ILE A 499 -25.03 -6.04 -5.91
C ILE A 499 -23.72 -5.63 -6.59
N SER A 500 -23.13 -6.51 -7.41
CA SER A 500 -21.90 -6.20 -8.12
C SER A 500 -22.16 -5.26 -9.30
N PRO A 501 -21.43 -4.14 -9.43
CA PRO A 501 -21.50 -3.30 -10.63
C PRO A 501 -21.21 -4.06 -11.94
N PHE A 502 -20.42 -5.14 -11.86
CA PHE A 502 -19.94 -5.87 -13.01
C PHE A 502 -20.99 -6.79 -13.66
N THR A 503 -22.04 -7.20 -12.93
CA THR A 503 -23.10 -8.04 -13.50
C THR A 503 -24.01 -7.28 -14.46
N HIS A 504 -23.99 -5.95 -14.39
CA HIS A 504 -24.79 -5.07 -15.24
C HIS A 504 -24.03 -4.59 -16.49
N VAL A 505 -22.76 -4.96 -16.64
CA VAL A 505 -21.97 -4.61 -17.82
C VAL A 505 -22.32 -5.56 -18.96
N PRO A 506 -22.66 -5.04 -20.17
CA PRO A 506 -22.88 -5.90 -21.33
C PRO A 506 -21.64 -6.76 -21.62
N ALA A 507 -21.83 -8.06 -21.85
CA ALA A 507 -20.77 -9.02 -22.09
C ALA A 507 -20.18 -8.90 -23.52
N VAL A 508 -19.62 -7.74 -23.86
CA VAL A 508 -18.97 -7.48 -25.16
C VAL A 508 -17.63 -8.25 -25.21
N PRO A 509 -17.26 -8.93 -26.32
CA PRO A 509 -17.93 -8.95 -27.63
C PRO A 509 -19.07 -9.97 -27.79
N ALA A 510 -19.28 -10.90 -26.84
CA ALA A 510 -20.32 -11.92 -26.92
C ALA A 510 -21.75 -11.38 -27.10
N VAL A 511 -22.02 -10.16 -26.63
CA VAL A 511 -23.28 -9.45 -26.83
C VAL A 511 -22.99 -8.02 -27.30
N SER A 512 -23.80 -7.50 -28.22
CA SER A 512 -23.73 -6.11 -28.66
C SER A 512 -23.84 -5.12 -27.50
N ALA A 513 -23.03 -4.06 -27.54
CA ALA A 513 -23.09 -3.00 -26.55
C ALA A 513 -24.45 -2.29 -26.57
N THR A 514 -25.09 -2.17 -25.40
CA THR A 514 -26.34 -1.42 -25.23
C THR A 514 -26.10 -0.18 -24.35
N ALA A 515 -26.67 0.95 -24.74
CA ALA A 515 -26.45 2.22 -24.03
C ALA A 515 -27.14 2.26 -22.65
N GLY A 516 -28.28 1.57 -22.49
CA GLY A 516 -29.10 1.60 -21.27
C GLY A 516 -28.32 1.26 -19.98
N PRO A 517 -27.71 0.06 -19.89
CA PRO A 517 -26.93 -0.32 -18.70
C PRO A 517 -25.75 0.62 -18.42
N LEU A 518 -25.04 1.07 -19.48
CA LEU A 518 -23.89 1.96 -19.33
C LEU A 518 -24.26 3.35 -18.81
N ILE A 519 -25.40 3.89 -19.28
CA ILE A 519 -25.96 5.16 -18.77
C ILE A 519 -26.37 5.00 -17.31
N ALA A 520 -27.05 3.91 -16.96
CA ALA A 520 -27.48 3.65 -15.58
C ALA A 520 -26.28 3.54 -14.63
N LEU A 521 -25.25 2.77 -15.00
CA LEU A 521 -24.02 2.62 -14.20
C LEU A 521 -23.31 3.98 -14.01
N THR A 522 -23.21 4.77 -15.07
CA THR A 522 -22.59 6.10 -15.01
C THR A 522 -23.39 7.05 -14.11
N ALA A 523 -24.73 7.00 -14.18
CA ALA A 523 -25.59 7.80 -13.32
C ALA A 523 -25.44 7.43 -11.83
N VAL A 524 -25.36 6.14 -11.51
CA VAL A 524 -25.11 5.65 -10.15
C VAL A 524 -23.73 6.09 -9.65
N ALA A 525 -22.69 6.00 -10.49
CA ALA A 525 -21.35 6.46 -10.15
C ALA A 525 -21.33 7.95 -9.80
N LEU A 526 -22.03 8.78 -10.58
CA LEU A 526 -22.18 10.22 -10.30
C LEU A 526 -22.96 10.47 -9.01
N ALA A 527 -24.03 9.71 -8.74
CA ALA A 527 -24.83 9.84 -7.52
C ALA A 527 -24.00 9.61 -6.25
N PHE A 528 -23.07 8.64 -6.25
CA PHE A 528 -22.14 8.45 -5.12
C PHE A 528 -21.15 9.62 -4.95
N GLY A 529 -20.79 10.33 -6.02
CA GLY A 529 -19.86 11.46 -5.97
C GLY A 529 -20.45 12.73 -5.31
N VAL A 530 -21.76 12.96 -5.42
CA VAL A 530 -22.42 14.21 -5.00
C VAL A 530 -22.40 14.46 -3.47
N PRO A 531 -22.71 13.48 -2.58
CA PRO A 531 -22.69 13.68 -1.13
C PRO A 531 -21.31 14.06 -0.56
N ALA A 532 -20.22 13.57 -1.18
CA ALA A 532 -18.85 13.91 -0.79
C ALA A 532 -18.49 15.37 -1.14
N TRP A 533 -19.04 15.89 -2.24
CA TRP A 533 -18.86 17.29 -2.65
C TRP A 533 -19.53 18.27 -1.68
N HIS A 534 -20.69 17.92 -1.14
CA HIS A 534 -21.39 18.76 -0.17
C HIS A 534 -20.78 18.71 1.24
N SER A 535 -20.36 17.54 1.72
CA SER A 535 -19.72 17.38 3.04
C SER A 535 -18.31 18.01 3.12
N SER A 536 -17.55 18.01 2.03
CA SER A 536 -16.22 18.66 1.97
C SER A 536 -16.27 20.19 1.86
N GLY A 537 -17.42 20.78 1.52
CA GLY A 537 -17.68 22.22 1.50
C GLY A 537 -18.32 22.78 2.77
N GLY A 538 -18.90 21.92 3.63
CA GLY A 538 -19.72 22.31 4.78
C GLY A 538 -19.07 22.10 6.14
N GLY A 539 -17.84 22.59 6.35
CA GLY A 539 -17.20 22.66 7.67
C GLY A 539 -17.11 24.10 8.17
N THR A 540 -17.92 24.43 9.16
CA THR A 540 -18.07 25.74 9.81
C THR A 540 -16.76 26.38 10.27
N PHE A 541 -16.23 27.34 9.50
CA PHE A 541 -15.36 28.39 10.03
C PHE A 541 -15.76 29.75 9.48
N ARG A 542 -16.59 30.45 10.26
CA ARG A 542 -17.04 31.82 9.99
C ARG A 542 -16.01 32.78 10.56
N SER A 543 -14.89 33.02 9.85
CA SER A 543 -14.01 34.14 10.19
C SER A 543 -14.38 35.37 9.35
N ARG A 544 -14.98 36.35 10.02
CA ARG A 544 -15.04 37.74 9.58
C ARG A 544 -13.63 38.23 9.22
N THR A 545 -13.29 38.30 7.94
CA THR A 545 -12.23 39.18 7.45
C THR A 545 -12.87 40.51 7.09
N ARG A 546 -12.88 41.45 8.05
CA ARG A 546 -13.04 42.87 7.74
C ARG A 546 -11.65 43.36 7.31
N GLY A 547 -11.50 43.60 6.01
CA GLY A 547 -10.33 44.29 5.47
C GLY A 547 -10.31 45.72 5.99
N GLY A 548 -9.37 46.01 6.88
CA GLY A 548 -8.96 47.36 7.24
C GLY A 548 -7.56 47.59 6.66
N ALA A 549 -7.48 48.40 5.60
CA ALA A 549 -6.23 48.95 5.14
C ALA A 549 -5.68 49.87 6.26
N LEU A 550 -4.49 49.56 6.78
CA LEU A 550 -3.77 50.44 7.70
C LEU A 550 -2.39 50.71 7.11
N GLY A 551 -2.14 52.00 6.88
CA GLY A 551 -0.94 52.53 6.28
C GLY A 551 0.31 52.33 7.13
N ALA A 552 1.46 52.39 6.46
CA ALA A 552 2.78 52.33 7.08
C ALA A 552 2.99 53.49 8.08
N PRO A 553 3.59 53.26 9.26
CA PRO A 553 3.96 54.32 10.16
C PRO A 553 5.28 54.99 9.72
N PRO A 554 5.50 56.27 10.09
CA PRO A 554 6.68 57.02 9.68
C PRO A 554 7.92 56.59 10.48
N ARG A 555 9.08 56.65 9.84
CA ARG A 555 10.39 56.49 10.49
C ARG A 555 10.68 57.71 11.37
N HIS A 556 10.78 57.50 12.67
CA HIS A 556 11.42 58.46 13.57
C HIS A 556 12.88 58.07 13.78
N ASP A 557 13.78 58.92 13.29
CA ASP A 557 15.15 58.98 13.78
C ASP A 557 15.13 59.55 15.20
N THR A 558 15.48 58.73 16.18
CA THR A 558 15.76 59.22 17.54
C THR A 558 16.99 58.48 18.04
N LYS A 559 18.13 59.19 18.04
CA LYS A 559 19.34 58.76 18.74
C LYS A 559 19.06 58.83 20.24
N VAL A 560 18.70 57.71 20.84
CA VAL A 560 18.72 57.53 22.29
C VAL A 560 20.08 56.94 22.64
N VAL A 561 20.88 57.73 23.35
CA VAL A 561 22.09 57.25 24.02
C VAL A 561 21.62 56.52 25.27
N THR A 562 21.59 55.19 25.22
CA THR A 562 21.29 54.34 26.38
C THR A 562 22.60 53.75 26.87
N MET A 563 22.89 53.93 28.16
CA MET A 563 23.94 53.23 28.88
C MET A 563 23.84 51.72 28.59
N GLU A 564 24.79 51.15 27.84
CA GLU A 564 24.83 49.71 27.55
C GLU A 564 25.11 48.95 28.86
N GLN A 565 24.05 48.50 29.54
CA GLN A 565 24.12 47.30 30.35
C GLN A 565 24.38 46.14 29.39
N GLN A 566 25.65 45.80 29.22
CA GLN A 566 26.10 44.73 28.36
C GLN A 566 25.43 43.42 28.80
N ARG A 567 24.58 42.86 27.92
CA ARG A 567 23.88 41.60 28.15
C ARG A 567 24.91 40.49 28.34
N ASP A 568 24.90 39.85 29.51
CA ASP A 568 25.76 38.69 29.77
C ASP A 568 25.23 37.45 29.02
N GLU A 569 25.74 37.25 27.80
CA GLU A 569 25.40 36.14 26.91
C GLU A 569 25.71 34.76 27.52
N GLN A 570 26.70 34.65 28.42
CA GLN A 570 27.00 33.37 29.09
C GLN A 570 25.91 33.01 30.10
N SER A 571 25.37 33.99 30.82
CA SER A 571 24.25 33.78 31.73
C SER A 571 22.95 33.46 30.99
N VAL A 572 22.72 34.06 29.82
CA VAL A 572 21.58 33.74 28.95
C VAL A 572 21.66 32.31 28.42
N SER A 573 22.84 31.88 27.95
CA SER A 573 23.05 30.50 27.49
C SER A 573 22.81 29.47 28.60
N ARG A 574 23.31 29.73 29.82
CA ARG A 574 23.04 28.89 31.01
C ARG A 574 21.55 28.82 31.34
N PHE A 575 20.83 29.94 31.26
CA PHE A 575 19.38 29.97 31.44
C PHE A 575 18.67 29.11 30.39
N VAL A 576 19.04 29.21 29.11
CA VAL A 576 18.43 28.41 28.02
C VAL A 576 18.62 26.92 28.27
N GLU A 577 19.81 26.48 28.70
CA GLU A 577 20.06 25.08 29.04
C GLU A 577 19.26 24.64 30.27
N HIS A 578 19.20 25.46 31.32
CA HIS A 578 18.44 25.13 32.53
C HIS A 578 16.92 25.07 32.24
N PHE A 579 16.39 26.05 31.51
CA PHE A 579 15.01 26.06 31.03
C PHE A 579 14.71 24.81 30.19
N ALA A 580 15.63 24.43 29.30
CA ALA A 580 15.45 23.25 28.48
C ALA A 580 15.45 21.94 29.28
N MET A 581 16.27 21.85 30.34
CA MET A 581 16.25 20.72 31.27
C MET A 581 14.90 20.63 32.00
N THR A 582 14.45 21.72 32.61
CA THR A 582 13.17 21.75 33.34
C THR A 582 11.99 21.41 32.44
N MET A 583 11.95 21.96 31.23
CA MET A 583 10.89 21.65 30.25
C MET A 583 10.96 20.19 29.80
N ASN A 584 12.15 19.61 29.71
CA ASN A 584 12.34 18.20 29.38
C ASN A 584 11.83 17.26 30.48
N ASP A 585 12.01 17.64 31.75
CA ASP A 585 11.43 16.91 32.88
C ASP A 585 9.88 16.99 32.89
N LEU A 586 9.32 18.07 32.34
CA LEU A 586 7.88 18.24 32.09
C LEU A 586 7.39 17.56 30.80
N GLY A 587 8.25 16.75 30.14
CA GLY A 587 7.89 15.92 28.98
C GLY A 587 8.07 16.57 27.61
N PHE A 588 8.70 17.75 27.50
CA PHE A 588 9.10 18.30 26.21
C PHE A 588 10.36 17.58 25.69
N PRO A 589 10.46 17.26 24.39
CA PRO A 589 11.74 16.77 23.88
C PRO A 589 12.83 17.86 24.02
N ARG A 590 14.04 17.44 24.41
CA ARG A 590 15.16 18.33 24.76
C ARG A 590 15.47 19.42 23.72
N MET A 591 15.54 19.08 22.44
CA MET A 591 15.87 20.08 21.40
C MET A 591 14.75 21.12 21.18
N PRO A 592 13.46 20.75 21.07
CA PRO A 592 12.36 21.70 21.17
C PRO A 592 12.44 22.64 22.38
N ALA A 593 12.77 22.10 23.55
CA ALA A 593 12.88 22.91 24.76
C ALA A 593 14.03 23.94 24.68
N ARG A 594 15.19 23.54 24.12
CA ARG A 594 16.32 24.45 23.84
C ARG A 594 15.97 25.53 22.81
N VAL A 595 15.28 25.15 21.72
CA VAL A 595 14.82 26.10 20.69
C VAL A 595 13.81 27.09 21.26
N LEU A 596 12.87 26.62 22.08
CA LEU A 596 11.91 27.48 22.76
C LEU A 596 12.59 28.44 23.74
N GLY A 597 13.56 27.96 24.52
CA GLY A 597 14.38 28.81 25.38
C GLY A 597 15.12 29.89 24.58
N ALA A 598 15.76 29.53 23.48
CA ALA A 598 16.48 30.46 22.60
C ALA A 598 15.56 31.52 21.98
N LEU A 599 14.32 31.16 21.62
CA LEU A 599 13.32 32.10 21.11
C LEU A 599 12.73 32.99 22.22
N THR A 600 12.57 32.46 23.44
CA THR A 600 12.04 33.20 24.59
C THR A 600 12.96 34.33 25.02
N VAL A 601 14.27 34.13 24.89
CA VAL A 601 15.27 35.16 25.21
C VAL A 601 15.66 36.02 24.00
N ALA A 602 15.13 35.78 22.79
CA ALA A 602 15.41 36.64 21.65
C ALA A 602 14.66 37.98 21.79
N ASP A 603 15.34 39.11 21.55
CA ASP A 603 14.78 40.44 21.85
C ASP A 603 13.53 40.79 21.02
N ASP A 604 13.43 40.25 19.81
CA ASP A 604 12.24 40.34 18.96
C ASP A 604 11.41 39.05 18.93
N GLY A 605 11.75 38.08 19.80
CA GLY A 605 11.08 36.79 19.90
C GLY A 605 11.17 35.94 18.62
N ALA A 606 12.02 36.31 17.66
CA ALA A 606 12.00 35.72 16.33
C ALA A 606 13.41 35.44 15.78
N LEU A 607 13.72 34.18 15.47
CA LEU A 607 15.04 33.77 14.96
C LEU A 607 14.91 32.93 13.68
N THR A 608 15.86 33.05 12.78
CA THR A 608 16.00 32.14 11.64
C THR A 608 16.61 30.80 12.08
N ALA A 609 16.43 29.74 11.29
CA ALA A 609 17.04 28.43 11.56
C ALA A 609 18.57 28.52 11.77
N GLY A 610 19.25 29.39 11.00
CA GLY A 610 20.69 29.62 11.12
C GLY A 610 21.08 30.27 12.45
N GLN A 611 20.36 31.32 12.86
CA GLN A 611 20.60 32.01 14.13
C GLN A 611 20.31 31.12 15.34
N ILE A 612 19.31 30.25 15.26
CA ILE A 612 19.04 29.25 16.30
C ILE A 612 20.20 28.24 16.37
N GLY A 613 20.76 27.84 15.23
CA GLY A 613 21.91 26.93 15.13
C GLY A 613 23.16 27.48 15.76
N GLU A 614 23.45 28.73 15.44
CA GLU A 614 24.59 29.47 15.99
C GLU A 614 24.47 29.64 17.52
N ARG A 615 23.31 30.07 18.02
CA ARG A 615 23.09 30.27 19.46
C ARG A 615 23.12 28.99 20.29
N LEU A 616 22.69 27.87 19.72
CA LEU A 616 22.62 26.59 20.42
C LEU A 616 23.83 25.68 20.18
N GLY A 617 24.74 26.06 19.29
CA GLY A 617 25.90 25.26 18.90
C GLY A 617 25.54 23.97 18.17
N VAL A 618 24.46 23.96 17.37
CA VAL A 618 23.94 22.76 16.70
C VAL A 618 23.68 23.00 15.22
N SER A 619 23.69 21.92 14.43
CA SER A 619 23.46 22.02 12.99
C SER A 619 22.01 22.43 12.65
N PRO A 620 21.76 23.13 11.53
CA PRO A 620 20.41 23.47 11.08
C PRO A 620 19.48 22.26 10.90
N ALA A 621 20.05 21.09 10.60
CA ALA A 621 19.30 19.83 10.50
C ALA A 621 18.73 19.38 11.87
N ALA A 622 19.49 19.57 12.96
CA ALA A 622 19.06 19.24 14.32
C ALA A 622 17.92 20.13 14.83
N ILE A 623 17.78 21.34 14.27
CA ILE A 623 16.74 22.31 14.64
C ILE A 623 15.43 22.08 13.87
N SER A 624 15.50 21.54 12.65
CA SER A 624 14.33 21.40 11.77
C SER A 624 13.22 20.55 12.38
N GLY A 625 13.57 19.47 13.08
CA GLY A 625 12.61 18.64 13.83
C GLY A 625 12.05 19.36 15.06
N ALA A 626 12.90 20.10 15.78
CA ALA A 626 12.53 20.83 16.98
C ALA A 626 11.52 21.96 16.69
N VAL A 627 11.78 22.73 15.64
CA VAL A 627 10.88 23.79 15.19
C VAL A 627 9.56 23.22 14.66
N ARG A 628 9.60 22.12 13.90
CA ARG A 628 8.37 21.45 13.43
C ARG A 628 7.49 21.04 14.60
N TYR A 629 8.07 20.46 15.65
CA TYR A 629 7.35 20.11 16.88
C TYR A 629 6.72 21.35 17.53
N LEU A 630 7.47 22.44 17.72
CA LEU A 630 6.98 23.66 18.36
C LEU A 630 5.86 24.35 17.55
N VAL A 631 5.94 24.31 16.23
CA VAL A 631 4.87 24.79 15.34
C VAL A 631 3.63 23.91 15.46
N GLN A 632 3.80 22.58 15.48
CA GLN A 632 2.71 21.62 15.61
C GLN A 632 1.92 21.78 16.93
N ILE A 633 2.60 22.12 18.03
CA ILE A 633 1.95 22.34 19.32
C ILE A 633 1.48 23.79 19.53
N GLY A 634 1.54 24.64 18.50
CA GLY A 634 1.05 26.02 18.54
C GLY A 634 1.93 26.99 19.33
N MET A 635 3.14 26.58 19.69
CA MET A 635 4.08 27.40 20.48
C MET A 635 4.88 28.37 19.62
N VAL A 636 5.13 28.05 18.36
CA VAL A 636 5.94 28.88 17.45
C VAL A 636 5.19 29.08 16.13
N VAL A 637 5.27 30.28 15.57
CA VAL A 637 4.71 30.62 14.26
C VAL A 637 5.86 30.83 13.27
N ARG A 638 5.69 30.31 12.06
CA ARG A 638 6.64 30.47 10.96
C ARG A 638 6.25 31.69 10.13
N GLU A 639 7.19 32.61 9.95
CA GLU A 639 7.02 33.83 9.15
C GLU A 639 8.06 33.86 8.03
N PRO A 640 7.64 33.92 6.75
CA PRO A 640 8.57 34.00 5.64
C PRO A 640 9.27 35.36 5.62
N VAL A 641 10.58 35.38 5.38
CA VAL A 641 11.34 36.64 5.23
C VAL A 641 11.27 37.10 3.77
N PRO A 642 10.69 38.29 3.46
CA PRO A 642 10.63 38.79 2.10
C PRO A 642 12.02 38.89 1.45
N GLY A 643 12.19 38.31 0.26
CA GLY A 643 13.46 38.34 -0.48
C GLY A 643 14.52 37.31 -0.05
N SER A 644 14.24 36.46 0.95
CA SER A 644 15.12 35.37 1.38
C SER A 644 14.43 34.01 1.26
N ARG A 645 15.23 32.95 1.10
CA ARG A 645 14.74 31.55 1.17
C ARG A 645 14.63 31.04 2.62
N SER A 646 14.94 31.88 3.60
CA SER A 646 14.93 31.52 5.02
C SER A 646 13.64 31.96 5.68
N ASP A 647 13.09 31.12 6.54
CA ASP A 647 11.99 31.50 7.42
C ASP A 647 12.50 32.01 8.76
N ARG A 648 11.72 32.91 9.34
CA ARG A 648 11.86 33.33 10.72
C ARG A 648 10.84 32.57 11.58
N TYR A 649 11.27 32.09 12.72
CA TYR A 649 10.40 31.42 13.68
C TYR A 649 10.17 32.36 14.83
N ARG A 650 8.92 32.77 15.03
CA ARG A 650 8.51 33.72 16.06
C ARG A 650 7.76 33.00 17.16
N LEU A 651 8.12 33.28 18.41
CA LEU A 651 7.34 32.94 19.59
C LEU A 651 6.22 34.00 19.74
N PRO A 652 4.94 33.66 19.59
CA PRO A 652 3.88 34.63 19.82
C PRO A 652 3.91 35.13 21.27
N ASN A 653 3.59 36.41 21.51
CA ASN A 653 3.50 37.00 22.86
C ASN A 653 2.48 36.28 23.78
N GLN A 654 1.66 35.39 23.22
CA GLN A 654 0.65 34.59 23.93
C GLN A 654 0.86 33.08 23.71
N ALA A 655 2.03 32.65 23.27
CA ALA A 655 2.32 31.26 22.87
C ALA A 655 1.79 30.23 23.87
N TRP A 656 2.09 30.46 25.16
CA TRP A 656 1.67 29.58 26.26
C TRP A 656 0.15 29.51 26.44
N TYR A 657 -0.54 30.64 26.29
CA TYR A 657 -1.99 30.72 26.38
C TYR A 657 -2.69 30.08 25.16
N LEU A 658 -2.20 30.38 23.96
CA LEU A 658 -2.75 29.87 22.70
C LEU A 658 -2.51 28.36 22.54
N ALA A 659 -1.33 27.85 22.92
CA ALA A 659 -1.03 26.43 22.93
C ALA A 659 -1.91 25.67 23.94
N SER A 660 -2.20 26.28 25.09
CA SER A 660 -3.09 25.71 26.11
C SER A 660 -4.55 25.68 25.63
N GLN A 661 -5.02 26.71 24.92
CA GLN A 661 -6.36 26.73 24.33
C GLN A 661 -6.52 25.74 23.16
N GLN A 662 -5.53 25.62 22.26
CA GLN A 662 -5.61 24.70 21.12
C GLN A 662 -5.67 23.23 21.54
N ARG A 663 -5.17 22.89 22.72
CA ARG A 663 -5.27 21.53 23.31
C ARG A 663 -6.49 21.33 24.22
N GLY A 664 -7.38 22.31 24.36
CA GLY A 664 -8.57 22.26 25.20
C GLY A 664 -9.63 21.21 24.82
N GLY A 665 -9.28 20.13 24.12
CA GLY A 665 -10.13 18.95 23.95
C GLY A 665 -9.37 17.65 24.16
N ALA A 666 -8.12 17.69 24.61
CA ALA A 666 -7.33 16.48 24.87
C ALA A 666 -7.91 15.67 26.03
N TYR A 667 -8.31 16.33 27.12
CA TYR A 667 -8.94 15.68 28.26
C TYR A 667 -10.31 15.11 27.90
N LYS A 668 -11.14 15.88 27.16
CA LYS A 668 -12.41 15.38 26.63
C LYS A 668 -12.24 14.13 25.76
N ARG A 669 -11.27 14.11 24.84
CA ARG A 669 -11.00 12.91 24.01
C ARG A 669 -10.60 11.69 24.83
N VAL A 670 -9.84 11.86 25.91
CA VAL A 670 -9.51 10.74 26.81
C VAL A 670 -10.76 10.29 27.55
N ALA A 671 -11.58 11.22 28.04
CA ALA A 671 -12.86 10.89 28.68
C ALA A 671 -13.81 10.13 27.72
N ASP A 672 -13.91 10.56 26.45
CA ASP A 672 -14.74 9.89 25.44
C ASP A 672 -14.27 8.43 25.20
N VAL A 673 -12.95 8.20 25.14
CA VAL A 673 -12.39 6.83 24.98
C VAL A 673 -12.58 5.98 26.24
N VAL A 674 -12.43 6.58 27.42
CA VAL A 674 -12.66 5.87 28.69
C VAL A 674 -14.15 5.53 28.84
N GLN A 675 -15.06 6.39 28.37
CA GLN A 675 -16.49 6.12 28.30
C GLN A 675 -16.80 4.87 27.45
N GLU A 676 -16.18 4.73 26.26
CA GLU A 676 -16.30 3.49 25.46
C GLU A 676 -15.85 2.25 26.26
N GLY A 677 -14.83 2.41 27.12
CA GLY A 677 -14.36 1.36 28.04
C GLY A 677 -15.36 1.04 29.15
N VAL A 678 -16.01 2.04 29.74
CA VAL A 678 -17.09 1.85 30.73
C VAL A 678 -18.25 1.07 30.09
N ASP A 679 -18.66 1.46 28.89
CA ASP A 679 -19.75 0.82 28.16
C ASP A 679 -19.39 -0.63 27.77
N ALA A 680 -18.12 -0.89 27.42
CA ALA A 680 -17.63 -2.22 27.06
C ALA A 680 -17.52 -3.19 28.24
N VAL A 681 -17.26 -2.70 29.45
CA VAL A 681 -17.21 -3.54 30.67
C VAL A 681 -18.60 -4.01 31.08
N GLY A 682 -19.67 -3.30 30.67
CA GLY A 682 -21.07 -3.75 30.77
C GLY A 682 -21.65 -3.77 32.19
N ASP A 683 -20.82 -3.81 33.23
CA ASP A 683 -21.20 -3.68 34.64
C ASP A 683 -20.46 -2.49 35.30
N PRO A 684 -21.16 -1.35 35.48
CA PRO A 684 -20.61 -0.16 36.14
C PRO A 684 -20.22 -0.37 37.60
N THR A 685 -20.76 -1.39 38.27
CA THR A 685 -20.52 -1.70 39.69
C THR A 685 -19.36 -2.67 39.90
N SER A 686 -18.78 -3.17 38.81
CA SER A 686 -17.56 -3.97 38.87
C SER A 686 -16.36 -3.09 39.27
N PRO A 687 -15.34 -3.63 39.97
CA PRO A 687 -14.14 -2.86 40.31
C PRO A 687 -13.41 -2.27 39.08
N ALA A 688 -13.59 -2.85 37.90
CA ALA A 688 -13.06 -2.32 36.64
C ALA A 688 -13.91 -1.16 36.10
N GLY A 689 -15.24 -1.29 36.17
CA GLY A 689 -16.19 -0.23 35.84
C GLY A 689 -15.99 1.02 36.70
N GLU A 690 -15.82 0.84 38.01
CA GLU A 690 -15.54 1.94 38.95
C GLU A 690 -14.23 2.67 38.62
N ARG A 691 -13.14 1.95 38.35
CA ARG A 691 -11.86 2.59 37.97
C ARG A 691 -11.95 3.37 36.66
N LEU A 692 -12.73 2.88 35.69
CA LEU A 692 -12.92 3.55 34.40
C LEU A 692 -13.85 4.77 34.55
N ALA A 693 -14.92 4.65 35.33
CA ALA A 693 -15.83 5.76 35.62
C ALA A 693 -15.10 6.90 36.34
N GLU A 694 -14.32 6.59 37.38
CA GLU A 694 -13.52 7.58 38.11
C GLU A 694 -12.50 8.26 37.19
N MET A 695 -11.83 7.49 36.32
CA MET A 695 -10.88 8.03 35.35
C MET A 695 -11.55 8.96 34.34
N ARG A 696 -12.73 8.59 33.81
CA ARG A 696 -13.53 9.44 32.91
C ARG A 696 -13.90 10.75 33.60
N ASP A 697 -14.47 10.65 34.80
CA ASP A 697 -14.99 11.80 35.54
C ASP A 697 -13.88 12.77 35.91
N PHE A 698 -12.70 12.24 36.29
CA PHE A 698 -11.50 13.04 36.50
C PHE A 698 -11.08 13.83 35.25
N PHE A 699 -11.10 13.21 34.06
CA PHE A 699 -10.72 13.90 32.83
C PHE A 699 -11.77 14.92 32.36
N LEU A 700 -13.05 14.68 32.62
CA LEU A 700 -14.11 15.68 32.40
C LEU A 700 -13.96 16.86 33.36
N PHE A 701 -13.70 16.60 34.64
CA PHE A 701 -13.41 17.65 35.61
C PHE A 701 -12.18 18.49 35.20
N MET A 702 -11.09 17.84 34.79
CA MET A 702 -9.88 18.54 34.32
C MET A 702 -10.14 19.38 33.07
N GLN A 703 -10.99 18.91 32.16
CA GLN A 703 -11.38 19.64 30.97
C GLN A 703 -12.08 20.97 31.32
N ASP A 704 -13.01 20.95 32.27
CA ASP A 704 -13.77 22.12 32.69
C ASP A 704 -12.90 23.07 33.53
N ALA A 705 -12.19 22.53 34.54
CA ALA A 705 -11.34 23.31 35.44
C ALA A 705 -10.21 24.06 34.70
N VAL A 706 -9.58 23.43 33.71
CA VAL A 706 -8.56 24.08 32.88
C VAL A 706 -9.17 25.16 32.00
N GLY A 707 -10.38 24.95 31.47
CA GLY A 707 -11.12 25.95 30.69
C GLY A 707 -11.41 27.21 31.51
N GLU A 708 -11.92 27.06 32.72
CA GLU A 708 -12.19 28.16 33.65
C GLU A 708 -10.91 28.92 34.03
N LEU A 709 -9.83 28.19 34.34
CA LEU A 709 -8.56 28.78 34.74
C LEU A 709 -7.93 29.60 33.61
N LEU A 710 -8.02 29.13 32.36
CA LEU A 710 -7.58 29.88 31.19
C LEU A 710 -8.46 31.13 30.98
N GLY A 711 -9.78 31.02 31.18
CA GLY A 711 -10.70 32.18 31.11
C GLY A 711 -10.37 33.26 32.14
N ARG A 712 -10.08 32.87 33.39
CA ARG A 712 -9.64 33.78 34.46
C ARG A 712 -8.31 34.46 34.14
N TRP A 713 -7.35 33.72 33.57
CA TRP A 713 -6.08 34.29 33.15
C TRP A 713 -6.26 35.37 32.08
N ASP A 714 -7.21 35.20 31.15
CA ASP A 714 -7.51 36.22 30.15
C ASP A 714 -8.05 37.52 30.78
N GLN A 715 -8.93 37.40 31.77
CA GLN A 715 -9.47 38.56 32.50
C GLN A 715 -8.36 39.34 33.21
N VAL A 716 -7.52 38.65 34.00
CA VAL A 716 -6.37 39.27 34.71
C VAL A 716 -5.42 39.96 33.72
N ARG A 717 -5.24 39.38 32.54
CA ARG A 717 -4.38 39.96 31.50
C ARG A 717 -4.98 41.21 30.87
N GLN A 718 -6.30 41.24 30.64
CA GLN A 718 -6.97 42.42 30.10
C GLN A 718 -6.91 43.58 31.08
N GLU A 719 -7.15 43.32 32.36
CA GLU A 719 -7.04 44.30 33.45
C GLU A 719 -5.62 44.90 33.56
N ARG A 720 -4.59 44.04 33.48
CA ARG A 720 -3.17 44.47 33.50
C ARG A 720 -2.70 45.23 32.25
N ARG A 721 -3.47 45.20 31.16
CA ARG A 721 -3.16 45.98 29.94
C ARG A 721 -3.90 47.30 29.90
N SER A 722 -5.01 47.41 30.63
CA SER A 722 -5.80 48.64 30.78
C SER A 722 -5.33 49.52 31.93
N ALA A 723 -4.56 48.97 32.87
CA ALA A 723 -3.78 49.67 33.88
C ALA A 723 -2.38 50.00 33.34
#